data_AF-A0A5J4SBK0-F1
#
_entry.id   AF-A0A5J4SBK0-F1
#
_cell.length_a   1.000
_cell.length_b   1.000
_cell.length_c   1.000
_cell.angle_alpha   90.00
_cell.angle_beta   90.00
_cell.angle_gamma   90.00
#
_symmetry.space_group_name_H-M   'P 1'
#
loop_
_entity.id
_entity.type
_entity.pdbx_description
1 polymer ?
#
loop_
_entity_poly.entity_id
_entity_poly.type
_entity_poly.pdbx_seq_one_letter_code
_entity_poly.pdbx_strand_id
1 'polypeptide(L)'
;MATIVKVKYGSGAVNAGEERLLEFLKVNLPDDYFIIPNVELANTNPRGQVQYLEYDCLVVTSHAVYNIENKDWGGRLEGDDNMWYLNDSERRNPHKTIGFKSRVLNSNLKAHDLTWGRVWIDSLVTLSNRRQNKSGLYGSCLNATHLLDDKLIEYLTSPEAINKTAGCVADIYVAVKDFISGTLSQHTPKERKEIKGYEIIEILQQDKCFTEYLCRAKGIASAQKKRIKEYTLDLTGLNGEERQIREKQIQNQYHALNLIKSSPFILNVQFDFDEENQHFYEITEYLDETSLRSELRRKTFTQDEKLKIVFNIIEALKVAHEANVFHRDLNPENIYLSNGYASLGNFGKSYFQDHNDLGYTVAVTLDEHNATAYHAFELLAKDASRTTDIYSLGVLIYELFTNQLPFNSPFELNNMGGKLSADKMPTAINSQLPDWLDELCQHTILRDDAARWDSVEEFEHFLKNSLSQSQVPQKHITYPTSFEELRPGVTVGDYTLYEELGTGGYSRVFKSKHSFQGETFKAIKIFNESINRQTVIDEYMALKGLSHPNIVKFEQNGSLPNGQLYTQMEYLDGRNLHIYTKSELKLPLQRVYQVAKEILEALVYMQNLNPQMLHRDIKPQNIVWDKQERFVLIDFNVASADSVDTNHVGTYPYIAPDLIRSGTKVDWDSSADTFALGITLYELVCGKHPWSRRQPAKGVEPFSPVEFNPLVSDEFARFLLKAVTYNKADRFVTAWEMLTALLSIGENGILKQEEKANRVEIFSGDEKGNFVDYLNSLYSQSRYGNAGTRAGYKQSAYDVLTYTQTKLDTKLLNAILDGTFRLVIITGNAGDGKTAFIKQIENQAGNVVRLENRNGARFEINGVTYLSNYDGSQDEDERANNEVLADFFRPFENITNFQSVNQGRIIAINEGRLIDFLQSSGNFNHLSNIIDHYFYNEGHAELPQGLMIINLNLRSVSASEEGVESLFRSQIKKLTRTELWTQCADCALAEQCFIRYNVNTLNDSAAGNEVIKRMEWLVRTISYKRELHITMRDLRSFIAYMISR
;
A
#
# COMPACT_ATOMS: atom_id res chain seq x y z
N MET A 1 -44.90 12.30 -2.30
CA MET A 1 -44.01 11.22 -2.77
C MET A 1 -44.17 11.10 -4.25
N ALA A 2 -43.13 11.44 -5.00
CA ALA A 2 -43.12 11.36 -6.45
C ALA A 2 -43.42 9.94 -6.98
N THR A 3 -44.03 9.88 -8.16
CA THR A 3 -44.42 8.63 -8.77
C THR A 3 -43.26 8.08 -9.60
N ILE A 4 -42.70 6.93 -9.19
CA ILE A 4 -41.79 6.15 -10.04
C ILE A 4 -42.61 5.52 -11.18
N VAL A 5 -42.31 5.93 -12.41
CA VAL A 5 -42.94 5.44 -13.63
C VAL A 5 -42.19 4.18 -14.07
N LYS A 6 -42.86 3.02 -14.02
CA LYS A 6 -42.29 1.79 -14.57
C LYS A 6 -42.24 1.86 -16.10
N VAL A 7 -41.04 1.84 -16.65
CA VAL A 7 -40.78 1.68 -18.08
C VAL A 7 -41.21 0.27 -18.52
N LYS A 8 -41.85 0.13 -19.69
CA LYS A 8 -42.47 -1.15 -20.12
C LYS A 8 -41.53 -2.34 -20.28
N TYR A 9 -40.25 -2.09 -20.57
CA TYR A 9 -39.25 -3.14 -20.90
C TYR A 9 -37.89 -2.96 -20.21
N GLY A 10 -37.74 -1.96 -19.33
CA GLY A 10 -36.51 -1.77 -18.57
C GLY A 10 -36.40 -2.74 -17.40
N SER A 11 -35.19 -3.20 -17.11
CA SER A 11 -34.85 -3.63 -15.76
C SER A 11 -35.02 -2.45 -14.80
N GLY A 12 -35.43 -2.70 -13.56
CA GLY A 12 -35.38 -1.69 -12.48
C GLY A 12 -33.93 -1.29 -12.17
N ALA A 13 -33.71 -0.64 -11.03
CA ALA A 13 -32.37 -0.25 -10.58
C ALA A 13 -31.35 -1.39 -10.81
N VAL A 14 -30.31 -1.11 -11.59
CA VAL A 14 -29.31 -2.10 -12.03
C VAL A 14 -28.20 -2.22 -10.99
N ASN A 15 -27.96 -1.13 -10.23
CA ASN A 15 -27.03 -1.12 -9.11
C ASN A 15 -27.62 -0.46 -7.85
N ALA A 16 -26.98 -0.72 -6.71
CA ALA A 16 -27.40 -0.24 -5.40
C ALA A 16 -27.32 1.30 -5.25
N GLY A 17 -26.56 1.99 -6.10
CA GLY A 17 -26.47 3.45 -6.12
C GLY A 17 -27.71 4.10 -6.76
N GLU A 18 -28.17 3.56 -7.88
CA GLU A 18 -29.44 3.94 -8.51
C GLU A 18 -30.62 3.68 -7.59
N GLU A 19 -30.64 2.51 -6.93
CA GLU A 19 -31.70 2.18 -5.97
C GLU A 19 -31.80 3.24 -4.86
N ARG A 20 -30.65 3.65 -4.29
CA ARG A 20 -30.60 4.75 -3.30
C ARG A 20 -31.06 6.10 -3.86
N LEU A 21 -30.70 6.45 -5.09
CA LEU A 21 -31.19 7.67 -5.74
C LEU A 21 -32.72 7.64 -5.89
N LEU A 22 -33.27 6.52 -6.38
CA LEU A 22 -34.71 6.37 -6.63
C LEU A 22 -35.53 6.35 -5.34
N GLU A 23 -35.05 5.67 -4.29
CA GLU A 23 -35.66 5.73 -2.95
C GLU A 23 -35.66 7.16 -2.41
N PHE A 24 -34.50 7.85 -2.46
CA PHE A 24 -34.35 9.22 -1.98
C PHE A 24 -35.29 10.20 -2.71
N LEU A 25 -35.30 10.17 -4.05
CA LEU A 25 -36.17 11.05 -4.85
C LEU A 25 -37.65 10.74 -4.63
N LYS A 26 -38.05 9.47 -4.57
CA LYS A 26 -39.45 9.07 -4.37
C LYS A 26 -40.02 9.58 -3.04
N VAL A 27 -39.24 9.49 -1.97
CA VAL A 27 -39.66 9.93 -0.63
C VAL A 27 -39.77 11.46 -0.57
N ASN A 28 -38.77 12.18 -1.08
CA ASN A 28 -38.61 13.61 -0.82
C ASN A 28 -39.18 14.54 -1.91
N LEU A 29 -39.45 14.06 -3.13
CA LEU A 29 -40.08 14.89 -4.16
C LEU A 29 -41.63 14.94 -4.03
N PRO A 30 -42.26 16.05 -4.50
CA PRO A 30 -43.72 16.19 -4.58
C PRO A 30 -44.40 15.07 -5.38
N ASP A 31 -45.68 14.83 -5.12
CA ASP A 31 -46.47 13.76 -5.77
C ASP A 31 -46.86 14.05 -7.23
N ASP A 32 -46.83 15.31 -7.66
CA ASP A 32 -46.98 15.72 -9.07
C ASP A 32 -45.69 15.51 -9.91
N TYR A 33 -44.60 15.00 -9.32
CA TYR A 33 -43.34 14.75 -10.02
C TYR A 33 -43.24 13.29 -10.46
N PHE A 34 -42.69 13.07 -11.66
CA PHE A 34 -42.51 11.73 -12.23
C PHE A 34 -41.03 11.37 -12.31
N ILE A 35 -40.66 10.23 -11.74
CA ILE A 35 -39.30 9.68 -11.77
C ILE A 35 -39.28 8.52 -12.76
N ILE A 36 -38.42 8.58 -13.79
CA ILE A 36 -38.34 7.57 -14.85
C ILE A 36 -36.88 7.02 -14.87
N PRO A 37 -36.62 5.86 -14.26
CA PRO A 37 -35.30 5.24 -14.27
C PRO A 37 -35.00 4.52 -15.58
N ASN A 38 -33.71 4.37 -15.89
CA ASN A 38 -33.18 3.45 -16.91
C ASN A 38 -33.91 3.54 -18.26
N VAL A 39 -33.96 4.74 -18.82
CA VAL A 39 -34.55 5.00 -20.13
C VAL A 39 -33.45 4.88 -21.18
N GLU A 40 -33.66 4.15 -22.27
CA GLU A 40 -32.80 4.27 -23.45
C GLU A 40 -33.55 4.98 -24.58
N LEU A 41 -32.96 6.01 -25.16
CA LEU A 41 -33.56 6.70 -26.32
C LEU A 41 -32.77 6.44 -27.60
N ALA A 42 -33.51 6.08 -28.64
CA ALA A 42 -33.03 5.98 -30.01
C ALA A 42 -32.53 7.35 -30.50
N ASN A 43 -31.24 7.46 -30.77
CA ASN A 43 -30.64 8.55 -31.51
C ASN A 43 -30.35 8.08 -32.94
N THR A 44 -31.32 8.26 -33.84
CA THR A 44 -31.07 8.05 -35.27
C THR A 44 -30.20 9.17 -35.78
N ASN A 45 -28.95 8.86 -36.10
CA ASN A 45 -28.04 9.85 -36.65
C ASN A 45 -28.48 10.27 -38.08
N PRO A 46 -27.95 11.36 -38.66
CA PRO A 46 -28.36 11.86 -39.98
C PRO A 46 -28.16 10.89 -41.16
N ARG A 47 -27.65 9.69 -40.90
CA ARG A 47 -27.22 8.67 -41.84
C ARG A 47 -27.97 7.34 -41.64
N GLY A 48 -28.99 7.32 -40.78
CA GLY A 48 -29.94 6.21 -40.61
C GLY A 48 -29.58 5.17 -39.55
N GLN A 49 -28.35 5.16 -39.01
CA GLN A 49 -28.01 4.29 -37.87
C GLN A 49 -28.66 4.80 -36.58
N VAL A 50 -29.39 3.91 -35.92
CA VAL A 50 -29.94 4.11 -34.57
C VAL A 50 -28.89 3.75 -33.53
N GLN A 51 -28.49 4.72 -32.71
CA GLN A 51 -27.67 4.51 -31.52
C GLN A 51 -28.55 4.72 -30.29
N TYR A 52 -28.65 3.73 -29.40
CA TYR A 52 -29.37 3.91 -28.13
C TYR A 52 -28.49 4.63 -27.11
N LEU A 53 -29.06 5.61 -26.40
CA LEU A 53 -28.42 6.33 -25.31
C LEU A 53 -29.18 6.05 -24.02
N GLU A 54 -28.48 5.49 -23.04
CA GLU A 54 -29.01 5.19 -21.70
C GLU A 54 -29.04 6.44 -20.80
N TYR A 55 -30.08 6.56 -19.97
CA TYR A 55 -30.31 7.63 -19.00
C TYR A 55 -30.65 6.99 -17.65
N ASP A 56 -29.75 7.15 -16.68
CA ASP A 56 -29.83 6.55 -15.34
C ASP A 56 -31.15 6.95 -14.64
N CYS A 57 -31.47 8.25 -14.65
CA CYS A 57 -32.75 8.77 -14.13
C CYS A 57 -33.18 10.07 -14.81
N LEU A 58 -34.45 10.13 -15.24
CA LEU A 58 -35.12 11.36 -15.68
C LEU A 58 -36.21 11.77 -14.68
N VAL A 59 -36.20 13.03 -14.24
CA VAL A 59 -37.27 13.60 -13.40
C VAL A 59 -38.07 14.61 -14.22
N VAL A 60 -39.36 14.35 -14.44
CA VAL A 60 -40.27 15.21 -15.21
C VAL A 60 -41.16 15.99 -14.25
N THR A 61 -41.15 17.32 -14.38
CA THR A 61 -41.90 18.27 -13.54
C THR A 61 -42.77 19.20 -14.38
N SER A 62 -43.61 20.01 -13.73
CA SER A 62 -44.44 21.03 -14.40
C SER A 62 -43.65 22.24 -14.94
N HIS A 63 -42.34 22.33 -14.67
CA HIS A 63 -41.46 23.43 -15.09
C HIS A 63 -40.21 23.00 -15.88
N ALA A 64 -39.76 21.75 -15.76
CA ALA A 64 -38.58 21.23 -16.48
C ALA A 64 -38.55 19.70 -16.55
N VAL A 65 -37.57 19.17 -17.28
CA VAL A 65 -37.10 17.79 -17.16
C VAL A 65 -35.66 17.83 -16.67
N TYR A 66 -35.33 17.10 -15.62
CA TYR A 66 -33.96 16.98 -15.12
C TYR A 66 -33.39 15.64 -15.58
N ASN A 67 -32.27 15.70 -16.29
CA ASN A 67 -31.45 14.54 -16.62
C ASN A 67 -30.43 14.34 -15.49
N ILE A 68 -30.51 13.20 -14.80
CA ILE A 68 -29.69 12.89 -13.63
C ILE A 68 -28.79 11.70 -13.97
N GLU A 69 -27.49 11.95 -14.06
CA GLU A 69 -26.46 10.92 -14.20
C GLU A 69 -25.94 10.57 -12.79
N ASN A 70 -26.08 9.31 -12.38
CA ASN A 70 -25.77 8.86 -11.03
C ASN A 70 -24.40 8.17 -10.97
N LYS A 71 -23.63 8.43 -9.90
CA LYS A 71 -22.34 7.75 -9.67
C LYS A 71 -22.21 7.31 -8.21
N ASP A 72 -22.07 6.01 -7.99
CA ASP A 72 -21.98 5.42 -6.64
C ASP A 72 -20.53 5.40 -6.07
N TRP A 73 -19.76 6.44 -6.40
CA TRP A 73 -18.33 6.48 -6.15
C TRP A 73 -18.00 6.71 -4.67
N GLY A 74 -17.30 5.74 -4.06
CA GLY A 74 -16.78 5.85 -2.69
C GLY A 74 -15.28 6.17 -2.65
N GLY A 75 -14.87 6.95 -1.65
CA GLY A 75 -13.49 7.39 -1.46
C GLY A 75 -13.25 8.85 -1.84
N ARG A 76 -12.00 9.32 -1.84
CA ARG A 76 -11.65 10.73 -2.06
C ARG A 76 -11.96 11.15 -3.49
N LEU A 77 -12.90 12.08 -3.68
CA LEU A 77 -13.25 12.67 -4.97
C LEU A 77 -12.67 14.08 -5.09
N GLU A 78 -11.85 14.33 -6.10
CA GLU A 78 -11.30 15.64 -6.43
C GLU A 78 -11.47 15.94 -7.93
N GLY A 79 -11.58 17.20 -8.35
CA GLY A 79 -11.74 17.49 -9.78
C GLY A 79 -12.25 18.88 -10.12
N ASP A 80 -12.27 19.18 -11.41
CA ASP A 80 -12.73 20.45 -11.98
C ASP A 80 -13.69 20.23 -13.16
N ASP A 81 -13.98 21.30 -13.90
CA ASP A 81 -14.79 21.26 -15.12
C ASP A 81 -14.19 20.36 -16.23
N ASN A 82 -12.90 19.98 -16.11
CA ASN A 82 -12.16 19.25 -17.12
C ASN A 82 -11.95 17.76 -16.80
N MET A 83 -11.37 17.44 -15.64
CA MET A 83 -11.03 16.09 -15.19
C MET A 83 -11.45 15.87 -13.73
N TRP A 84 -11.90 14.65 -13.42
CA TRP A 84 -12.16 14.23 -12.03
C TRP A 84 -11.22 13.09 -11.64
N TYR A 85 -11.02 12.91 -10.34
CA TYR A 85 -10.13 11.92 -9.72
C TYR A 85 -10.86 11.24 -8.57
N LEU A 86 -10.89 9.92 -8.56
CA LEU A 86 -11.46 9.12 -7.48
C LEU A 86 -10.36 8.22 -6.89
N ASN A 87 -10.00 8.45 -5.64
CA ASN A 87 -8.84 7.82 -4.98
C ASN A 87 -7.58 7.93 -5.87
N ASP A 88 -7.30 9.15 -6.31
CA ASP A 88 -6.17 9.54 -7.17
C ASP A 88 -6.14 8.87 -8.57
N SER A 89 -7.18 8.10 -8.92
CA SER A 89 -7.39 7.51 -10.26
C SER A 89 -8.27 8.41 -11.13
N GLU A 90 -7.84 8.69 -12.35
CA GLU A 90 -8.56 9.61 -13.24
C GLU A 90 -9.92 9.05 -13.71
N ARG A 91 -10.89 9.95 -13.82
CA ARG A 91 -12.25 9.70 -14.28
C ARG A 91 -12.70 10.86 -15.17
N ARG A 92 -13.28 10.54 -16.32
CA ARG A 92 -13.91 11.55 -17.18
C ARG A 92 -15.01 12.25 -16.40
N ASN A 93 -14.98 13.59 -16.36
CA ASN A 93 -16.05 14.39 -15.76
C ASN A 93 -17.42 14.01 -16.41
N PRO A 94 -18.40 13.48 -15.65
CA PRO A 94 -19.68 13.02 -16.22
C PRO A 94 -20.52 14.14 -16.84
N HIS A 95 -20.27 15.40 -16.46
CA HIS A 95 -20.93 16.57 -17.07
C HIS A 95 -20.63 16.69 -18.57
N LYS A 96 -19.50 16.17 -19.05
CA LYS A 96 -19.13 16.19 -20.48
C LYS A 96 -19.97 15.24 -21.34
N THR A 97 -20.57 14.18 -20.77
CA THR A 97 -21.40 13.21 -21.52
C THR A 97 -22.89 13.50 -21.37
N ILE A 98 -23.36 13.89 -20.19
CA ILE A 98 -24.79 14.15 -19.92
C ILE A 98 -25.37 15.28 -20.82
N GLY A 99 -24.60 16.34 -21.09
CA GLY A 99 -25.03 17.45 -21.96
C GLY A 99 -25.21 17.06 -23.44
N PHE A 100 -24.70 15.90 -23.89
CA PHE A 100 -25.05 15.33 -25.18
C PHE A 100 -26.40 14.58 -25.11
N LYS A 101 -26.58 13.73 -24.09
CA LYS A 101 -27.85 13.03 -23.82
C LYS A 101 -29.02 14.03 -23.78
N SER A 102 -28.90 15.10 -23.00
CA SER A 102 -29.95 16.14 -22.87
C SER A 102 -30.32 16.85 -24.18
N ARG A 103 -29.37 17.06 -25.10
CA ARG A 103 -29.65 17.61 -26.44
C ARG A 103 -30.40 16.62 -27.32
N VAL A 104 -30.09 15.33 -27.23
CA VAL A 104 -30.79 14.26 -27.97
C VAL A 104 -32.21 14.08 -27.44
N LEU A 105 -32.42 14.13 -26.12
CA LEU A 105 -33.77 14.13 -25.52
C LEU A 105 -34.59 15.33 -26.04
N ASN A 106 -34.02 16.54 -26.04
CA ASN A 106 -34.68 17.75 -26.58
C ASN A 106 -35.07 17.58 -28.06
N SER A 107 -34.17 17.01 -28.86
CA SER A 107 -34.42 16.74 -30.28
C SER A 107 -35.55 15.72 -30.48
N ASN A 108 -35.63 14.68 -29.65
CA ASN A 108 -36.71 13.68 -29.70
C ASN A 108 -38.06 14.28 -29.30
N LEU A 109 -38.12 15.10 -28.23
CA LEU A 109 -39.36 15.79 -27.84
C LEU A 109 -39.87 16.70 -28.97
N LYS A 110 -38.97 17.48 -29.60
CA LYS A 110 -39.29 18.34 -30.75
C LYS A 110 -39.73 17.58 -32.00
N ALA A 111 -39.18 16.39 -32.23
CA ALA A 111 -39.53 15.53 -33.35
C ALA A 111 -40.92 14.88 -33.17
N HIS A 112 -41.32 14.61 -31.93
CA HIS A 112 -42.66 14.12 -31.61
C HIS A 112 -43.72 15.23 -31.67
N ASP A 113 -43.44 16.39 -31.07
CA ASP A 113 -44.28 17.59 -31.13
C ASP A 113 -43.42 18.85 -31.07
N LEU A 114 -43.52 19.69 -32.11
CA LEU A 114 -42.77 20.95 -32.21
C LEU A 114 -43.02 21.89 -31.02
N THR A 115 -44.22 21.86 -30.42
CA THR A 115 -44.59 22.68 -29.27
C THR A 115 -43.89 22.25 -27.98
N TRP A 116 -43.37 21.02 -27.91
CA TRP A 116 -42.61 20.51 -26.76
C TRP A 116 -41.17 21.05 -26.74
N GLY A 117 -40.74 21.73 -27.80
CA GLY A 117 -39.44 22.39 -27.86
C GLY A 117 -39.21 23.51 -26.84
N ARG A 118 -40.26 23.91 -26.09
CA ARG A 118 -40.18 24.82 -24.92
C ARG A 118 -39.79 24.14 -23.61
N VAL A 119 -39.82 22.81 -23.55
CA VAL A 119 -39.40 22.04 -22.35
C VAL A 119 -37.91 22.28 -22.11
N TRP A 120 -37.58 22.81 -20.94
CA TRP A 120 -36.19 22.91 -20.50
C TRP A 120 -35.72 21.54 -20.02
N ILE A 121 -34.56 21.10 -20.52
CA ILE A 121 -33.89 19.90 -20.03
C ILE A 121 -32.61 20.33 -19.33
N ASP A 122 -32.61 20.21 -18.01
CA ASP A 122 -31.46 20.51 -17.18
C ASP A 122 -30.63 19.23 -16.94
N SER A 123 -29.36 19.37 -16.55
CA SER A 123 -28.41 18.26 -16.51
C SER A 123 -27.53 18.33 -15.28
N LEU A 124 -27.62 17.32 -14.40
CA LEU A 124 -26.92 17.29 -13.12
C LEU A 124 -26.38 15.89 -12.81
N VAL A 125 -25.40 15.83 -11.90
CA VAL A 125 -24.75 14.58 -11.48
C VAL A 125 -25.04 14.34 -10.00
N THR A 126 -25.43 13.12 -9.63
CA THR A 126 -25.64 12.73 -8.22
C THR A 126 -24.57 11.76 -7.74
N LEU A 127 -24.09 11.96 -6.52
CA LEU A 127 -23.19 11.05 -5.81
C LEU A 127 -24.01 10.27 -4.77
N SER A 128 -24.38 9.02 -5.12
CA SER A 128 -25.30 8.18 -4.32
C SER A 128 -24.62 7.40 -3.18
N ASN A 129 -23.30 7.53 -3.02
CA ASN A 129 -22.56 6.85 -2.00
C ASN A 129 -22.59 7.64 -0.68
N ARG A 130 -23.13 7.04 0.40
CA ARG A 130 -23.32 7.70 1.71
C ARG A 130 -22.02 8.19 2.38
N ARG A 131 -20.84 7.74 1.93
CA ARG A 131 -19.54 8.17 2.45
C ARG A 131 -18.86 9.24 1.58
N GLN A 132 -19.49 9.64 0.49
CA GLN A 132 -18.93 10.61 -0.44
C GLN A 132 -19.24 12.05 -0.01
N ASN A 133 -18.36 12.97 -0.36
CA ASN A 133 -18.58 14.41 -0.27
C ASN A 133 -18.21 15.08 -1.60
N LYS A 134 -18.49 16.38 -1.74
CA LYS A 134 -18.09 17.16 -2.92
C LYS A 134 -17.06 18.26 -2.62
N SER A 135 -16.35 18.21 -1.49
CA SER A 135 -15.44 19.30 -1.09
C SER A 135 -14.12 19.34 -1.87
N GLY A 136 -13.77 18.27 -2.60
CA GLY A 136 -12.65 18.26 -3.55
C GLY A 136 -13.02 18.68 -4.98
N LEU A 137 -14.30 18.99 -5.26
CA LEU A 137 -14.71 19.49 -6.57
C LEU A 137 -14.62 21.03 -6.63
N TYR A 138 -14.12 21.55 -7.75
CA TYR A 138 -13.93 22.96 -8.03
C TYR A 138 -14.57 23.36 -9.37
N GLY A 139 -14.67 24.66 -9.64
CA GLY A 139 -15.27 25.18 -10.88
C GLY A 139 -16.80 25.05 -10.94
N SER A 140 -17.37 25.07 -12.14
CA SER A 140 -18.83 25.05 -12.34
C SER A 140 -19.47 23.70 -12.01
N CYS A 141 -18.73 22.60 -12.18
CA CYS A 141 -19.19 21.24 -11.93
C CYS A 141 -19.54 20.98 -10.46
N LEU A 142 -18.93 21.72 -9.51
CA LEU A 142 -19.29 21.69 -8.08
C LEU A 142 -20.76 22.07 -7.85
N ASN A 143 -21.30 23.00 -8.65
CA ASN A 143 -22.67 23.49 -8.50
C ASN A 143 -23.68 22.54 -9.15
N ALA A 144 -23.33 21.92 -10.29
CA ALA A 144 -24.17 20.93 -10.97
C ALA A 144 -24.06 19.49 -10.39
N THR A 145 -23.21 19.29 -9.37
CA THR A 145 -23.04 17.99 -8.68
C THR A 145 -23.68 18.02 -7.31
N HIS A 146 -24.54 17.05 -7.01
CA HIS A 146 -25.32 17.00 -5.78
C HIS A 146 -25.05 15.71 -4.99
N LEU A 147 -25.12 15.81 -3.67
CA LEU A 147 -25.25 14.64 -2.81
C LEU A 147 -26.75 14.26 -2.71
N LEU A 148 -27.07 13.13 -2.11
CA LEU A 148 -28.45 12.80 -1.74
C LEU A 148 -28.81 13.51 -0.43
N ASP A 149 -28.94 14.84 -0.51
CA ASP A 149 -29.26 15.76 0.58
C ASP A 149 -30.38 16.75 0.20
N ASP A 150 -30.84 17.54 1.18
CA ASP A 150 -31.95 18.50 0.99
C ASP A 150 -31.70 19.49 -0.16
N LYS A 151 -30.43 19.81 -0.45
CA LYS A 151 -30.06 20.76 -1.53
C LYS A 151 -30.36 20.23 -2.92
N LEU A 152 -30.34 18.90 -3.12
CA LEU A 152 -30.84 18.29 -4.36
C LEU A 152 -32.34 18.54 -4.51
N ILE A 153 -33.10 18.41 -3.43
CA ILE A 153 -34.56 18.59 -3.44
C ILE A 153 -34.93 20.08 -3.63
N GLU A 154 -34.25 20.99 -2.93
CA GLU A 154 -34.37 22.45 -3.15
C GLU A 154 -34.10 22.82 -4.62
N TYR A 155 -33.07 22.22 -5.24
CA TYR A 155 -32.72 22.48 -6.64
C TYR A 155 -33.77 21.95 -7.63
N LEU A 156 -34.23 20.71 -7.45
CA LEU A 156 -35.23 20.08 -8.31
C LEU A 156 -36.62 20.74 -8.19
N THR A 157 -36.94 21.32 -7.03
CA THR A 157 -38.24 21.93 -6.74
C THR A 157 -38.29 23.44 -6.99
N SER A 158 -37.15 24.10 -7.23
CA SER A 158 -37.08 25.54 -7.50
C SER A 158 -36.98 25.87 -9.00
N PRO A 159 -38.04 26.42 -9.63
CA PRO A 159 -37.97 26.87 -11.03
C PRO A 159 -37.00 28.05 -11.22
N GLU A 160 -36.80 28.86 -10.18
CA GLU A 160 -35.89 30.01 -10.21
C GLU A 160 -34.43 29.59 -10.36
N ALA A 161 -34.03 28.45 -9.79
CA ALA A 161 -32.68 27.90 -9.88
C ALA A 161 -32.21 27.63 -11.33
N ILE A 162 -33.15 27.45 -12.26
CA ILE A 162 -32.91 27.23 -13.70
C ILE A 162 -33.45 28.37 -14.58
N ASN A 163 -33.77 29.53 -13.98
CA ASN A 163 -34.36 30.70 -14.64
C ASN A 163 -35.68 30.38 -15.40
N LYS A 164 -36.60 29.64 -14.76
CA LYS A 164 -37.95 29.33 -15.29
C LYS A 164 -39.03 29.78 -14.32
N THR A 165 -40.23 29.98 -14.86
CA THR A 165 -41.44 30.21 -14.06
C THR A 165 -42.09 28.87 -13.69
N ALA A 166 -42.68 28.79 -12.50
CA ALA A 166 -43.46 27.63 -12.08
C ALA A 166 -44.57 27.31 -13.09
N GLY A 167 -44.73 26.02 -13.42
CA GLY A 167 -45.81 25.55 -14.31
C GLY A 167 -45.68 25.90 -15.80
N CYS A 168 -44.53 26.36 -16.29
CA CYS A 168 -44.36 26.80 -17.69
C CYS A 168 -44.59 25.70 -18.75
N VAL A 169 -44.62 24.42 -18.34
CA VAL A 169 -44.96 23.24 -19.16
C VAL A 169 -45.99 22.33 -18.49
N ALA A 170 -46.74 22.85 -17.51
CA ALA A 170 -47.77 22.11 -16.76
C ALA A 170 -48.89 21.52 -17.64
N ASP A 171 -49.08 22.07 -18.83
CA ASP A 171 -50.06 21.62 -19.82
C ASP A 171 -49.57 20.44 -20.69
N ILE A 172 -48.25 20.15 -20.72
CA ILE A 172 -47.66 19.10 -21.57
C ILE A 172 -46.80 18.07 -20.82
N TYR A 173 -46.36 18.34 -19.58
CA TYR A 173 -45.40 17.48 -18.88
C TYR A 173 -45.86 16.02 -18.67
N VAL A 174 -47.17 15.78 -18.49
CA VAL A 174 -47.73 14.42 -18.42
C VAL A 174 -47.55 13.67 -19.75
N ALA A 175 -47.83 14.32 -20.88
CA ALA A 175 -47.66 13.75 -22.21
C ALA A 175 -46.17 13.51 -22.55
N VAL A 176 -45.29 14.42 -22.11
CA VAL A 176 -43.83 14.24 -22.19
C VAL A 176 -43.38 13.01 -21.38
N LYS A 177 -43.89 12.83 -20.16
CA LYS A 177 -43.62 11.63 -19.34
C LYS A 177 -44.14 10.34 -20.00
N ASP A 178 -45.32 10.36 -20.62
CA ASP A 178 -45.88 9.19 -21.32
C ASP A 178 -45.07 8.84 -22.58
N PHE A 179 -44.60 9.86 -23.32
CA PHE A 179 -43.68 9.66 -24.44
C PHE A 179 -42.34 9.06 -23.99
N ILE A 180 -41.68 9.64 -22.98
CA ILE A 180 -40.39 9.16 -22.48
C ILE A 180 -40.49 7.72 -21.96
N SER A 181 -41.53 7.39 -21.20
CA SER A 181 -41.75 6.03 -20.67
C SER A 181 -42.27 5.01 -21.69
N GLY A 182 -42.74 5.47 -22.87
CA GLY A 182 -43.22 4.64 -23.97
C GLY A 182 -42.23 4.42 -25.11
N THR A 183 -41.18 5.23 -25.24
CA THR A 183 -40.25 5.24 -26.39
C THR A 183 -39.04 4.33 -26.14
N LEU A 184 -39.21 3.02 -26.30
CA LEU A 184 -38.13 2.03 -26.16
C LEU A 184 -38.31 0.85 -27.11
N SER A 185 -37.24 0.47 -27.81
CA SER A 185 -37.24 -0.63 -28.78
C SER A 185 -37.02 -2.00 -28.14
N GLN A 186 -37.46 -3.06 -28.80
CA GLN A 186 -37.17 -4.44 -28.40
C GLN A 186 -35.69 -4.80 -28.61
N HIS A 187 -34.84 -4.60 -27.61
CA HIS A 187 -33.60 -5.35 -27.48
C HIS A 187 -33.18 -5.45 -26.01
N THR A 188 -33.24 -6.65 -25.44
CA THR A 188 -32.47 -6.97 -24.25
C THR A 188 -31.04 -7.27 -24.71
N PRO A 189 -30.01 -6.55 -24.27
CA PRO A 189 -28.64 -6.92 -24.58
C PRO A 189 -28.36 -8.29 -23.94
N LYS A 190 -28.04 -9.31 -24.75
CA LYS A 190 -27.25 -10.42 -24.21
C LYS A 190 -25.88 -9.85 -23.91
N GLU A 191 -25.56 -9.64 -22.64
CA GLU A 191 -24.21 -9.26 -22.22
C GLU A 191 -23.19 -10.14 -22.93
N ARG A 192 -22.32 -9.52 -23.72
CA ARG A 192 -21.28 -10.20 -24.47
C ARG A 192 -20.22 -10.67 -23.47
N LYS A 193 -20.24 -11.96 -23.13
CA LYS A 193 -19.32 -12.54 -22.13
C LYS A 193 -17.93 -12.86 -22.70
N GLU A 194 -17.79 -12.90 -24.02
CA GLU A 194 -16.56 -13.32 -24.70
C GLU A 194 -16.30 -12.47 -25.95
N ILE A 195 -15.01 -12.22 -26.21
CA ILE A 195 -14.52 -11.50 -27.39
C ILE A 195 -13.17 -12.10 -27.83
N LYS A 196 -13.07 -12.48 -29.12
CA LYS A 196 -11.86 -13.08 -29.74
C LYS A 196 -11.17 -14.18 -28.91
N GLY A 197 -11.95 -15.04 -28.25
CA GLY A 197 -11.45 -16.15 -27.43
C GLY A 197 -11.04 -15.77 -26.00
N TYR A 198 -11.19 -14.51 -25.61
CA TYR A 198 -11.02 -14.03 -24.24
C TYR A 198 -12.37 -13.86 -23.53
N GLU A 199 -12.37 -14.04 -22.22
CA GLU A 199 -13.52 -13.77 -21.35
C GLU A 199 -13.49 -12.30 -20.92
N ILE A 200 -14.59 -11.58 -21.12
CA ILE A 200 -14.74 -10.17 -20.71
C ILE A 200 -14.95 -10.13 -19.19
N ILE A 201 -14.11 -9.37 -18.50
CA ILE A 201 -14.22 -9.09 -17.06
C ILE A 201 -15.09 -7.85 -16.84
N GLU A 202 -14.78 -6.78 -17.58
CA GLU A 202 -15.49 -5.49 -17.52
C GLU A 202 -15.31 -4.74 -18.85
N ILE A 203 -16.21 -3.79 -19.13
CA ILE A 203 -16.07 -2.81 -20.21
C ILE A 203 -15.37 -1.59 -19.60
N LEU A 204 -14.19 -1.26 -20.12
CA LEU A 204 -13.36 -0.14 -19.64
C LEU A 204 -13.86 1.20 -20.20
N GLN A 205 -14.14 1.22 -21.50
CA GLN A 205 -14.65 2.39 -22.21
C GLN A 205 -15.58 1.96 -23.36
N GLN A 206 -16.61 2.74 -23.63
CA GLN A 206 -17.43 2.57 -24.82
C GLN A 206 -17.67 3.92 -25.51
N ASP A 207 -17.38 3.97 -26.81
CA ASP A 207 -17.59 5.12 -27.69
C ASP A 207 -18.43 4.65 -28.90
N LYS A 208 -18.97 5.59 -29.68
CA LYS A 208 -19.55 5.29 -30.99
C LYS A 208 -18.51 4.69 -31.96
N CYS A 209 -17.23 5.00 -31.75
CA CYS A 209 -16.14 4.57 -32.63
C CYS A 209 -15.51 3.21 -32.27
N PHE A 210 -15.49 2.86 -30.97
CA PHE A 210 -14.85 1.65 -30.46
C PHE A 210 -15.44 1.25 -29.10
N THR A 211 -15.30 -0.03 -28.72
CA THR A 211 -15.52 -0.50 -27.36
C THR A 211 -14.23 -1.12 -26.82
N GLU A 212 -13.90 -0.84 -25.56
CA GLU A 212 -12.69 -1.30 -24.90
C GLU A 212 -13.03 -2.17 -23.68
N TYR A 213 -12.38 -3.32 -23.59
CA TYR A 213 -12.69 -4.39 -22.67
C TYR A 213 -11.46 -4.78 -21.86
N LEU A 214 -11.66 -5.03 -20.57
CA LEU A 214 -10.71 -5.78 -19.75
C LEU A 214 -11.02 -7.27 -19.89
N CYS A 215 -10.02 -8.04 -20.30
CA CYS A 215 -10.20 -9.44 -20.67
C CYS A 215 -9.18 -10.37 -19.99
N ARG A 216 -9.56 -11.65 -19.83
CA ARG A 216 -8.64 -12.74 -19.44
C ARG A 216 -8.66 -13.88 -20.44
N ALA A 217 -7.55 -14.61 -20.54
CA ALA A 217 -7.46 -15.79 -21.39
C ALA A 217 -8.42 -16.89 -20.91
N LYS A 218 -9.25 -17.42 -21.82
CA LYS A 218 -10.26 -18.43 -21.50
C LYS A 218 -9.61 -19.75 -21.07
N GLY A 219 -10.12 -20.36 -20.00
CA GLY A 219 -9.72 -21.70 -19.54
C GLY A 219 -8.38 -21.77 -18.79
N ILE A 220 -7.68 -20.66 -18.59
CA ILE A 220 -6.43 -20.59 -17.81
C ILE A 220 -6.62 -19.62 -16.66
N ALA A 221 -6.26 -20.02 -15.44
CA ALA A 221 -6.18 -19.12 -14.28
C ALA A 221 -4.92 -18.23 -14.38
N SER A 222 -4.85 -17.40 -15.43
CA SER A 222 -3.76 -16.46 -15.64
C SER A 222 -3.98 -15.19 -14.83
N ALA A 223 -2.92 -14.71 -14.18
CA ALA A 223 -2.90 -13.39 -13.55
C ALA A 223 -2.77 -12.25 -14.59
N GLN A 224 -2.37 -12.56 -15.84
CA GLN A 224 -2.21 -11.57 -16.90
C GLN A 224 -3.57 -11.19 -17.50
N LYS A 225 -3.97 -9.94 -17.24
CA LYS A 225 -5.10 -9.29 -17.89
C LYS A 225 -4.66 -8.68 -19.23
N LYS A 226 -5.55 -8.69 -20.23
CA LYS A 226 -5.34 -8.03 -21.53
C LYS A 226 -6.37 -6.91 -21.71
N ARG A 227 -5.95 -5.83 -22.37
CA ARG A 227 -6.82 -4.76 -22.87
C ARG A 227 -7.19 -5.10 -24.31
N ILE A 228 -8.48 -5.12 -24.65
CA ILE A 228 -8.94 -5.40 -26.02
C ILE A 228 -9.83 -4.24 -26.46
N LYS A 229 -9.44 -3.55 -27.53
CA LYS A 229 -10.17 -2.42 -28.10
C LYS A 229 -10.69 -2.80 -29.49
N GLU A 230 -12.00 -2.93 -29.58
CA GLU A 230 -12.75 -3.28 -30.80
C GLU A 230 -13.24 -2.00 -31.48
N TYR A 231 -12.68 -1.68 -32.64
CA TYR A 231 -13.10 -0.56 -33.47
C TYR A 231 -14.15 -1.02 -34.49
N THR A 232 -15.16 -0.19 -34.72
CA THR A 232 -16.16 -0.41 -35.79
C THR A 232 -15.77 0.39 -37.03
N LEU A 233 -15.59 -0.32 -38.15
CA LEU A 233 -15.13 0.24 -39.41
C LEU A 233 -16.32 0.86 -40.19
N ASP A 234 -17.47 0.19 -40.17
CA ASP A 234 -18.69 0.63 -40.86
C ASP A 234 -19.57 1.55 -39.99
N LEU A 235 -19.17 2.82 -39.89
CA LEU A 235 -20.08 3.88 -39.46
C LEU A 235 -20.86 4.37 -40.70
N THR A 236 -22.18 4.18 -40.71
CA THR A 236 -23.03 4.59 -41.85
C THR A 236 -22.76 6.03 -42.27
N GLY A 237 -22.98 6.27 -43.57
CA GLY A 237 -22.95 7.56 -44.28
C GLY A 237 -21.64 8.33 -44.20
N LEU A 238 -20.53 7.66 -43.86
CA LEU A 238 -19.25 8.01 -44.46
C LEU A 238 -19.35 7.63 -45.95
N ASN A 239 -18.91 8.52 -46.84
CA ASN A 239 -18.75 8.17 -48.25
C ASN A 239 -17.60 7.15 -48.44
N GLY A 240 -17.41 6.64 -49.66
CA GLY A 240 -16.38 5.61 -49.93
C GLY A 240 -14.94 6.04 -49.57
N GLU A 241 -14.63 7.34 -49.72
CA GLU A 241 -13.34 7.92 -49.35
C GLU A 241 -13.22 8.09 -47.83
N GLU A 242 -14.25 8.63 -47.18
CA GLU A 242 -14.30 8.79 -45.71
C GLU A 242 -14.19 7.45 -44.96
N ARG A 243 -14.76 6.36 -45.53
CA ARG A 243 -14.59 5.00 -45.00
C ARG A 243 -13.14 4.53 -45.13
N GLN A 244 -12.54 4.64 -46.32
CA GLN A 244 -11.13 4.28 -46.53
C GLN A 244 -10.17 5.12 -45.68
N ILE A 245 -10.46 6.41 -45.48
CA ILE A 245 -9.72 7.27 -44.56
C ILE A 245 -9.83 6.69 -43.15
N ARG A 246 -11.04 6.43 -42.65
CA ARG A 246 -11.26 5.89 -41.30
C ARG A 246 -10.61 4.52 -41.07
N GLU A 247 -10.70 3.61 -42.03
CA GLU A 247 -10.04 2.30 -41.97
C GLU A 247 -8.52 2.49 -41.83
N LYS A 248 -7.91 3.38 -42.63
CA LYS A 248 -6.49 3.76 -42.51
C LYS A 248 -6.16 4.45 -41.17
N GLN A 249 -7.05 5.28 -40.61
CA GLN A 249 -6.84 5.91 -39.29
C GLN A 249 -6.75 4.87 -38.18
N ILE A 250 -7.61 3.85 -38.21
CA ILE A 250 -7.62 2.76 -37.22
C ILE A 250 -6.42 1.82 -37.42
N GLN A 251 -6.05 1.56 -38.67
CA GLN A 251 -4.88 0.76 -39.03
C GLN A 251 -3.55 1.53 -38.89
N ASN A 252 -3.55 2.84 -38.60
CA ASN A 252 -2.35 3.68 -38.54
C ASN A 252 -1.32 3.16 -37.51
N GLN A 253 -1.80 2.72 -36.34
CA GLN A 253 -0.96 2.10 -35.30
C GLN A 253 -0.40 0.73 -35.71
N TYR A 254 -1.16 -0.04 -36.49
CA TYR A 254 -0.71 -1.33 -37.05
C TYR A 254 0.36 -1.10 -38.11
N HIS A 255 0.17 -0.15 -39.03
CA HIS A 255 1.20 0.21 -40.02
C HIS A 255 2.47 0.76 -39.34
N ALA A 256 2.34 1.57 -38.29
CA ALA A 256 3.48 2.05 -37.50
C ALA A 256 4.28 0.89 -36.93
N LEU A 257 3.64 0.03 -36.13
CA LEU A 257 4.32 -1.05 -35.42
C LEU A 257 4.83 -2.17 -36.34
N ASN A 258 4.34 -2.28 -37.58
CA ASN A 258 4.88 -3.23 -38.57
C ASN A 258 6.14 -2.70 -39.29
N LEU A 259 6.31 -1.39 -39.45
CA LEU A 259 7.53 -0.81 -40.04
C LEU A 259 8.66 -0.72 -39.00
N ILE A 260 8.29 -0.50 -37.75
CA ILE A 260 9.19 -0.41 -36.59
C ILE A 260 9.73 -1.81 -36.25
N LYS A 261 11.06 -1.92 -36.06
CA LYS A 261 11.69 -3.17 -35.60
C LYS A 261 11.27 -3.47 -34.14
N SER A 262 11.07 -4.74 -33.81
CA SER A 262 10.77 -5.17 -32.43
C SER A 262 11.76 -4.60 -31.42
N SER A 263 11.27 -3.78 -30.49
CA SER A 263 12.04 -3.11 -29.43
C SER A 263 11.41 -3.36 -28.06
N PRO A 264 12.19 -3.63 -26.99
CA PRO A 264 11.63 -3.77 -25.63
C PRO A 264 11.06 -2.46 -25.07
N PHE A 265 11.41 -1.31 -25.67
CA PHE A 265 10.95 0.01 -25.25
C PHE A 265 9.73 0.50 -26.03
N ILE A 266 9.15 -0.33 -26.90
CA ILE A 266 7.90 -0.06 -27.60
C ILE A 266 6.88 -1.11 -27.15
N LEU A 267 5.69 -0.67 -26.76
CA LEU A 267 4.65 -1.57 -26.28
C LEU A 267 4.22 -2.52 -27.40
N ASN A 268 4.33 -3.83 -27.16
CA ASN A 268 3.87 -4.84 -28.10
C ASN A 268 2.33 -4.84 -28.18
N VAL A 269 1.80 -4.69 -29.39
CA VAL A 269 0.37 -4.66 -29.68
C VAL A 269 0.06 -5.71 -30.74
N GLN A 270 -0.85 -6.62 -30.41
CA GLN A 270 -1.39 -7.58 -31.35
C GLN A 270 -2.62 -6.97 -32.03
N PHE A 271 -2.74 -7.16 -33.34
CA PHE A 271 -3.88 -6.70 -34.12
C PHE A 271 -4.60 -7.90 -34.74
N ASP A 272 -5.92 -7.81 -34.86
CA ASP A 272 -6.76 -8.82 -35.51
C ASP A 272 -7.90 -8.14 -36.29
N PHE A 273 -8.32 -8.76 -37.39
CA PHE A 273 -9.26 -8.19 -38.35
C PHE A 273 -10.39 -9.19 -38.61
N ASP A 274 -11.63 -8.72 -38.51
CA ASP A 274 -12.83 -9.51 -38.72
C ASP A 274 -13.55 -8.98 -39.96
N GLU A 275 -13.25 -9.58 -41.11
CA GLU A 275 -13.83 -9.20 -42.41
C GLU A 275 -15.34 -9.42 -42.45
N GLU A 276 -15.84 -10.47 -41.81
CA GLU A 276 -17.26 -10.82 -41.81
C GLU A 276 -18.09 -9.78 -41.03
N ASN A 277 -17.58 -9.33 -39.88
CA ASN A 277 -18.29 -8.40 -38.99
C ASN A 277 -17.79 -6.94 -39.10
N GLN A 278 -16.82 -6.65 -39.97
CA GLN A 278 -16.26 -5.31 -40.20
C GLN A 278 -15.71 -4.65 -38.92
N HIS A 279 -15.00 -5.44 -38.11
CA HIS A 279 -14.35 -5.02 -36.88
C HIS A 279 -12.83 -5.15 -36.94
N PHE A 280 -12.14 -4.22 -36.29
CA PHE A 280 -10.69 -4.25 -36.12
C PHE A 280 -10.36 -4.24 -34.62
N TYR A 281 -9.42 -5.08 -34.20
CA TYR A 281 -9.12 -5.32 -32.79
C TYR A 281 -7.67 -4.96 -32.48
N GLU A 282 -7.47 -4.19 -31.42
CA GLU A 282 -6.18 -3.88 -30.82
C GLU A 282 -6.09 -4.60 -29.47
N ILE A 283 -5.13 -5.50 -29.30
CA ILE A 283 -4.96 -6.35 -28.12
C ILE A 283 -3.60 -6.03 -27.47
N THR A 284 -3.61 -5.48 -26.26
CA THR A 284 -2.40 -5.17 -25.48
C THR A 284 -2.42 -5.85 -24.12
N GLU A 285 -1.30 -5.81 -23.41
CA GLU A 285 -1.31 -6.06 -21.97
C GLU A 285 -2.11 -4.95 -21.26
N TYR A 286 -2.78 -5.28 -20.17
CA TYR A 286 -3.45 -4.28 -19.34
C TYR A 286 -2.44 -3.66 -18.37
N LEU A 287 -2.02 -2.43 -18.66
CA LEU A 287 -0.94 -1.70 -17.97
C LEU A 287 -1.44 -0.39 -17.33
N ASP A 288 -2.75 -0.24 -17.15
CA ASP A 288 -3.40 1.05 -16.85
C ASP A 288 -2.97 1.64 -15.48
N GLU A 289 -2.66 0.78 -14.50
CA GLU A 289 -2.16 1.22 -13.20
C GLU A 289 -0.70 1.71 -13.24
N THR A 290 0.04 1.49 -14.34
CA THR A 290 1.49 1.74 -14.43
C THR A 290 1.90 2.78 -15.49
N SER A 291 0.97 3.60 -15.98
CA SER A 291 1.34 4.76 -16.82
C SER A 291 2.26 5.73 -16.06
N LEU A 292 3.14 6.43 -16.77
CA LEU A 292 4.04 7.39 -16.17
C LEU A 292 3.28 8.55 -15.50
N ARG A 293 2.12 8.95 -16.06
CA ARG A 293 1.19 9.89 -15.40
C ARG A 293 0.72 9.36 -14.03
N SER A 294 0.24 8.11 -13.98
CA SER A 294 -0.23 7.46 -12.75
C SER A 294 0.90 7.41 -11.70
N GLU A 295 2.08 6.99 -12.12
CA GLU A 295 3.23 6.82 -11.23
C GLU A 295 3.79 8.18 -10.73
N LEU A 296 3.82 9.23 -11.57
CA LEU A 296 4.20 10.59 -11.15
C LEU A 296 3.26 11.18 -10.08
N ARG A 297 1.97 10.81 -10.09
CA ARG A 297 1.01 11.19 -9.03
C ARG A 297 1.21 10.39 -7.74
N ARG A 298 1.73 9.15 -7.82
CA ARG A 298 1.83 8.20 -6.70
C ARG A 298 3.17 8.22 -5.97
N LYS A 299 4.29 8.51 -6.66
CA LYS A 299 5.63 8.48 -6.07
C LYS A 299 6.58 9.50 -6.71
N THR A 300 7.59 9.92 -5.96
CA THR A 300 8.73 10.68 -6.50
C THR A 300 9.82 9.75 -6.99
N PHE A 301 10.22 9.90 -8.26
CA PHE A 301 11.35 9.16 -8.84
C PHE A 301 12.71 9.72 -8.41
N THR A 302 13.68 8.83 -8.23
CA THR A 302 15.10 9.19 -8.10
C THR A 302 15.68 9.70 -9.43
N GLN A 303 16.82 10.40 -9.40
CA GLN A 303 17.50 10.88 -10.61
C GLN A 303 17.83 9.74 -11.58
N ASP A 304 18.30 8.59 -11.08
CA ASP A 304 18.62 7.42 -11.90
C ASP A 304 17.38 6.82 -12.56
N GLU A 305 16.23 6.80 -11.88
CA GLU A 305 14.97 6.34 -12.47
C GLU A 305 14.46 7.30 -13.54
N LYS A 306 14.50 8.62 -13.29
CA LYS A 306 14.16 9.64 -14.28
C LYS A 306 15.01 9.49 -15.55
N LEU A 307 16.34 9.34 -15.38
CA LEU A 307 17.25 9.15 -16.51
C LEU A 307 17.03 7.81 -17.23
N LYS A 308 16.74 6.71 -16.53
CA LYS A 308 16.37 5.43 -17.16
C LYS A 308 15.11 5.53 -18.02
N ILE A 309 14.07 6.19 -17.51
CA ILE A 309 12.83 6.45 -18.27
C ILE A 309 13.18 7.23 -19.55
N VAL A 310 13.93 8.32 -19.43
CA VAL A 310 14.36 9.14 -20.58
C VAL A 310 15.16 8.33 -21.59
N PHE A 311 16.15 7.54 -21.18
CA PHE A 311 16.94 6.70 -22.09
C PHE A 311 16.12 5.59 -22.76
N ASN A 312 15.13 5.01 -22.08
CA ASN A 312 14.23 4.03 -22.71
C ASN A 312 13.35 4.68 -23.78
N ILE A 313 12.84 5.90 -23.55
CA ILE A 313 12.05 6.65 -24.53
C ILE A 313 12.92 7.12 -25.71
N ILE A 314 14.17 7.53 -25.48
CA ILE A 314 15.14 7.81 -26.55
C ILE A 314 15.31 6.60 -27.47
N GLU A 315 15.58 5.41 -26.91
CA GLU A 315 15.74 4.18 -27.69
C GLU A 315 14.45 3.77 -28.43
N ALA A 316 13.27 4.03 -27.84
CA ALA A 316 11.99 3.83 -28.52
C ALA A 316 11.84 4.76 -29.74
N LEU A 317 12.13 6.06 -29.57
CA LEU A 317 12.03 7.06 -30.64
C LEU A 317 13.04 6.80 -31.75
N LYS A 318 14.29 6.40 -31.43
CA LYS A 318 15.31 6.07 -32.44
C LYS A 318 14.86 4.95 -33.36
N VAL A 319 14.32 3.85 -32.82
CA VAL A 319 13.82 2.73 -33.63
C VAL A 319 12.58 3.14 -34.46
N ALA A 320 11.76 4.09 -33.98
CA ALA A 320 10.66 4.65 -34.75
C ALA A 320 11.15 5.57 -35.89
N HIS A 321 12.09 6.47 -35.60
CA HIS A 321 12.64 7.44 -36.54
C HIS A 321 13.50 6.77 -37.62
N GLU A 322 14.23 5.69 -37.31
CA GLU A 322 14.89 4.81 -38.30
C GLU A 322 13.90 4.25 -39.34
N ALA A 323 12.65 4.02 -38.94
CA ALA A 323 11.57 3.54 -39.81
C ALA A 323 10.76 4.68 -40.47
N ASN A 324 11.22 5.94 -40.36
CA ASN A 324 10.50 7.15 -40.77
C ASN A 324 9.10 7.30 -40.13
N VAL A 325 8.93 6.79 -38.90
CA VAL A 325 7.71 6.89 -38.10
C VAL A 325 7.88 7.89 -36.96
N PHE A 326 7.13 9.01 -36.99
CA PHE A 326 7.14 10.02 -35.91
C PHE A 326 5.91 9.85 -35.00
N HIS A 327 6.07 9.93 -33.68
CA HIS A 327 5.05 9.56 -32.69
C HIS A 327 3.90 10.58 -32.57
N ARG A 328 4.21 11.88 -32.53
CA ARG A 328 3.30 13.04 -32.45
C ARG A 328 2.46 13.22 -31.19
N ASP A 329 2.43 12.22 -30.31
CA ASP A 329 1.65 12.25 -29.06
C ASP A 329 2.46 11.74 -27.87
N LEU A 330 3.74 12.09 -27.81
CA LEU A 330 4.63 11.67 -26.74
C LEU A 330 4.29 12.43 -25.45
N ASN A 331 3.71 11.74 -24.47
CA ASN A 331 3.26 12.31 -23.20
C ASN A 331 3.25 11.22 -22.10
N PRO A 332 3.10 11.57 -20.80
CA PRO A 332 3.09 10.60 -19.70
C PRO A 332 1.93 9.58 -19.68
N GLU A 333 0.82 9.81 -20.40
CA GLU A 333 -0.27 8.82 -20.54
C GLU A 333 0.19 7.64 -21.41
N ASN A 334 0.94 7.94 -22.46
CA ASN A 334 1.38 7.00 -23.51
C ASN A 334 2.69 6.27 -23.15
N ILE A 335 3.23 6.46 -21.94
CA ILE A 335 4.43 5.80 -21.44
C ILE A 335 4.05 4.87 -20.29
N TYR A 336 4.39 3.59 -20.40
CA TYR A 336 4.06 2.57 -19.40
C TYR A 336 5.31 2.05 -18.70
N LEU A 337 5.26 1.91 -17.38
CA LEU A 337 6.36 1.38 -16.58
C LEU A 337 6.10 -0.09 -16.23
N SER A 338 7.08 -0.97 -16.46
CA SER A 338 6.98 -2.39 -16.10
C SER A 338 8.36 -3.00 -15.87
N ASN A 339 8.52 -3.79 -14.81
CA ASN A 339 9.75 -4.51 -14.47
C ASN A 339 11.03 -3.64 -14.45
N GLY A 340 10.92 -2.34 -14.16
CA GLY A 340 12.04 -1.39 -14.12
C GLY A 340 12.39 -0.72 -15.46
N TYR A 341 11.60 -0.95 -16.52
CA TYR A 341 11.71 -0.31 -17.83
C TYR A 341 10.52 0.59 -18.11
N ALA A 342 10.73 1.58 -18.99
CA ALA A 342 9.65 2.36 -19.61
C ALA A 342 9.45 1.93 -21.07
N SER A 343 8.20 1.78 -21.50
CA SER A 343 7.84 1.44 -22.88
C SER A 343 6.84 2.46 -23.44
N LEU A 344 7.10 2.97 -24.63
CA LEU A 344 6.23 3.89 -25.38
C LEU A 344 5.13 3.11 -26.11
N GLY A 345 3.88 3.53 -25.94
CA GLY A 345 2.72 2.96 -26.65
C GLY A 345 1.89 4.03 -27.37
N ASN A 346 0.80 3.61 -28.01
CA ASN A 346 -0.18 4.49 -28.68
C ASN A 346 0.33 5.27 -29.92
N PHE A 347 0.94 4.55 -30.87
CA PHE A 347 1.34 5.06 -32.20
C PHE A 347 0.16 5.39 -33.14
N GLY A 348 -1.06 5.58 -32.63
CA GLY A 348 -2.27 5.83 -33.43
C GLY A 348 -2.22 7.14 -34.23
N LYS A 349 -1.51 8.16 -33.74
CA LYS A 349 -1.38 9.47 -34.41
C LYS A 349 -0.12 9.61 -35.30
N SER A 350 0.67 8.54 -35.45
CA SER A 350 2.00 8.62 -36.07
C SER A 350 2.02 9.04 -37.54
N TYR A 351 3.16 9.57 -37.99
CA TYR A 351 3.41 9.96 -39.39
C TYR A 351 4.23 8.94 -40.17
N PHE A 352 4.13 8.98 -41.50
CA PHE A 352 4.93 8.19 -42.43
C PHE A 352 5.34 9.06 -43.63
N GLN A 353 6.64 9.13 -43.90
CA GLN A 353 7.15 9.98 -44.99
C GLN A 353 6.80 9.42 -46.40
N ASP A 354 6.68 8.10 -46.53
CA ASP A 354 6.38 7.42 -47.81
C ASP A 354 4.91 7.51 -48.26
N HIS A 355 4.03 8.10 -47.43
CA HIS A 355 2.61 8.33 -47.78
C HIS A 355 2.33 9.72 -48.40
N ASN A 356 3.38 10.49 -48.73
CA ASN A 356 3.28 11.81 -49.34
C ASN A 356 2.43 11.86 -50.63
N ASP A 357 2.43 10.80 -51.46
CA ASP A 357 1.64 10.74 -52.71
C ASP A 357 0.12 10.74 -52.49
N LEU A 358 -0.36 10.55 -51.25
CA LEU A 358 -1.78 10.57 -50.90
C LEU A 358 -2.20 11.74 -49.99
N GLY A 359 -1.25 12.49 -49.41
CA GLY A 359 -1.55 13.75 -48.70
C GLY A 359 -2.43 13.66 -47.44
N TYR A 360 -2.58 12.49 -46.81
CA TYR A 360 -3.45 12.30 -45.64
C TYR A 360 -2.68 12.26 -44.32
N THR A 361 -2.67 13.39 -43.61
CA THR A 361 -2.24 13.45 -42.21
C THR A 361 -3.39 13.10 -41.25
N VAL A 362 -3.26 11.98 -40.53
CA VAL A 362 -4.30 11.37 -39.67
C VAL A 362 -4.57 12.12 -38.35
N ALA A 363 -3.84 13.20 -38.05
CA ALA A 363 -4.03 13.97 -36.83
C ALA A 363 -5.40 14.68 -36.75
N VAL A 364 -6.04 14.60 -35.58
CA VAL A 364 -7.14 15.50 -35.19
C VAL A 364 -6.65 16.95 -35.34
N THR A 365 -7.48 17.84 -35.86
CA THR A 365 -7.14 19.27 -35.94
C THR A 365 -6.94 19.80 -34.51
N LEU A 366 -5.68 20.05 -34.15
CA LEU A 366 -5.34 20.65 -32.88
C LEU A 366 -5.76 22.13 -32.90
N ASP A 367 -6.29 22.59 -31.78
CA ASP A 367 -6.76 23.95 -31.57
C ASP A 367 -6.42 24.44 -30.14
N GLU A 368 -6.73 25.70 -29.84
CA GLU A 368 -6.45 26.32 -28.54
C GLU A 368 -7.16 25.64 -27.35
N HIS A 369 -8.21 24.86 -27.60
CA HIS A 369 -9.05 24.22 -26.57
C HIS A 369 -8.66 22.75 -26.33
N ASN A 370 -7.85 22.15 -27.21
CA ASN A 370 -7.46 20.74 -27.12
C ASN A 370 -5.95 20.48 -27.10
N ALA A 371 -5.11 21.46 -27.47
CA ALA A 371 -3.65 21.32 -27.46
C ALA A 371 -3.05 21.47 -26.06
N THR A 372 -2.44 20.40 -25.56
CA THR A 372 -1.67 20.39 -24.29
C THR A 372 -0.21 20.81 -24.50
N ALA A 373 0.49 21.09 -23.41
CA ALA A 373 1.90 21.50 -23.39
C ALA A 373 2.86 20.62 -24.23
N TYR A 374 2.63 19.31 -24.34
CA TYR A 374 3.48 18.38 -25.09
C TYR A 374 3.28 18.47 -26.62
N HIS A 375 2.20 19.10 -27.10
CA HIS A 375 1.96 19.26 -28.53
C HIS A 375 2.78 20.43 -29.08
N ALA A 376 3.68 20.15 -30.01
CA ALA A 376 4.47 21.17 -30.69
C ALA A 376 3.59 22.05 -31.61
N PHE A 377 4.00 23.30 -31.82
CA PHE A 377 3.17 24.31 -32.52
C PHE A 377 2.91 23.96 -34.00
N GLU A 378 3.87 23.31 -34.67
CA GLU A 378 3.76 22.91 -36.07
C GLU A 378 2.68 21.85 -36.35
N LEU A 379 2.29 21.07 -35.33
CA LEU A 379 1.19 20.10 -35.44
C LEU A 379 -0.16 20.78 -35.74
N LEU A 380 -0.32 22.07 -35.41
CA LEU A 380 -1.49 22.89 -35.79
C LEU A 380 -1.60 23.03 -37.33
N ALA A 381 -0.47 23.06 -38.04
CA ALA A 381 -0.41 23.10 -39.49
C ALA A 381 -0.49 21.70 -40.14
N LYS A 382 -0.62 20.64 -39.32
CA LYS A 382 -0.53 19.22 -39.71
C LYS A 382 0.83 18.82 -40.30
N ASP A 383 1.87 19.61 -40.08
CA ASP A 383 3.24 19.17 -40.33
C ASP A 383 3.74 18.36 -39.13
N ALA A 384 4.69 17.46 -39.35
CA ALA A 384 5.52 16.92 -38.27
C ALA A 384 6.79 16.30 -38.82
N SER A 385 7.86 16.45 -38.05
CA SER A 385 9.11 15.75 -38.25
C SER A 385 9.55 15.08 -36.95
N ARG A 386 10.73 14.45 -36.98
CA ARG A 386 11.47 14.04 -35.77
C ARG A 386 11.63 15.16 -34.72
N THR A 387 11.71 16.44 -35.12
CA THR A 387 11.84 17.58 -34.19
C THR A 387 10.55 17.85 -33.38
N THR A 388 9.41 17.34 -33.84
CA THR A 388 8.12 17.37 -33.13
C THR A 388 8.15 16.45 -31.91
N ASP A 389 8.66 15.22 -32.04
CA ASP A 389 8.81 14.30 -30.92
C ASP A 389 9.88 14.79 -29.92
N ILE A 390 10.94 15.44 -30.41
CA ILE A 390 12.00 16.06 -29.59
C ILE A 390 11.44 17.19 -28.71
N TYR A 391 10.52 18.02 -29.23
CA TYR A 391 9.81 19.02 -28.43
C TYR A 391 9.01 18.35 -27.30
N SER A 392 8.21 17.33 -27.63
CA SER A 392 7.40 16.60 -26.65
C SER A 392 8.26 15.93 -25.58
N LEU A 393 9.43 15.39 -25.94
CA LEU A 393 10.43 14.83 -25.03
C LEU A 393 11.03 15.91 -24.11
N GLY A 394 11.29 17.11 -24.63
CA GLY A 394 11.73 18.26 -23.83
C GLY A 394 10.74 18.62 -22.72
N VAL A 395 9.46 18.74 -23.07
CA VAL A 395 8.37 19.04 -22.10
C VAL A 395 8.21 17.90 -21.07
N LEU A 396 8.32 16.64 -21.50
CA LEU A 396 8.33 15.48 -20.61
C LEU A 396 9.49 15.52 -19.60
N ILE A 397 10.71 15.87 -20.05
CA ILE A 397 11.89 15.95 -19.17
C ILE A 397 11.76 17.12 -18.20
N TYR A 398 11.28 18.26 -18.65
CA TYR A 398 10.98 19.40 -17.79
C TYR A 398 10.05 18.98 -16.63
N GLU A 399 8.93 18.32 -16.93
CA GLU A 399 7.97 17.84 -15.94
C GLU A 399 8.58 16.78 -15.01
N LEU A 400 9.35 15.82 -15.56
CA LEU A 400 10.05 14.81 -14.78
C LEU A 400 11.00 15.42 -13.75
N PHE A 401 11.70 16.50 -14.07
CA PHE A 401 12.70 17.10 -13.17
C PHE A 401 12.15 18.20 -12.24
N THR A 402 11.15 18.96 -12.67
CA THR A 402 10.54 20.05 -11.87
C THR A 402 9.26 19.65 -11.13
N ASN A 403 8.63 18.52 -11.50
CA ASN A 403 7.27 18.12 -11.12
C ASN A 403 6.17 19.13 -11.54
N GLN A 404 6.43 19.99 -12.53
CA GLN A 404 5.49 21.00 -13.03
C GLN A 404 5.58 21.10 -14.57
N LEU A 405 4.51 21.56 -15.23
CA LEU A 405 4.57 21.88 -16.66
C LEU A 405 5.16 23.28 -16.88
N PRO A 406 5.89 23.51 -17.99
CA PRO A 406 6.47 24.83 -18.28
C PRO A 406 5.40 25.88 -18.65
N PHE A 407 4.31 25.42 -19.25
CA PHE A 407 3.13 26.17 -19.69
C PHE A 407 2.00 25.18 -19.95
N ASN A 408 0.78 25.65 -20.21
CA ASN A 408 -0.38 24.78 -20.39
C ASN A 408 -0.63 24.37 -21.84
N SER A 409 -0.29 25.24 -22.81
CA SER A 409 -0.50 24.99 -24.25
C SER A 409 0.60 25.64 -25.11
N PRO A 410 0.83 25.18 -26.35
CA PRO A 410 1.81 25.80 -27.27
C PRO A 410 1.48 27.26 -27.64
N PHE A 411 0.23 27.71 -27.45
CA PHE A 411 -0.17 29.11 -27.61
C PHE A 411 0.44 30.00 -26.51
N GLU A 412 0.55 29.49 -25.28
CA GLU A 412 1.20 30.20 -24.17
C GLU A 412 2.70 30.39 -24.46
N LEU A 413 3.39 29.36 -24.96
CA LEU A 413 4.79 29.46 -25.42
C LEU A 413 4.96 30.47 -26.57
N ASN A 414 4.03 30.50 -27.53
CA ASN A 414 4.03 31.50 -28.59
C ASN A 414 3.89 32.93 -28.04
N ASN A 415 3.01 33.13 -27.06
CA ASN A 415 2.81 34.44 -26.41
C ASN A 415 4.04 34.91 -25.60
N MET A 416 4.92 33.99 -25.19
CA MET A 416 6.23 34.28 -24.59
C MET A 416 7.33 34.63 -25.62
N GLY A 417 6.97 34.78 -26.90
CA GLY A 417 7.93 35.00 -27.99
C GLY A 417 8.51 33.69 -28.57
N GLY A 418 7.88 32.55 -28.28
CA GLY A 418 8.23 31.25 -28.86
C GLY A 418 9.39 30.51 -28.16
N LYS A 419 9.83 30.98 -26.99
CA LYS A 419 10.84 30.36 -26.12
C LYS A 419 10.41 30.50 -24.65
N LEU A 420 10.97 29.68 -23.75
CA LEU A 420 10.77 29.86 -22.31
C LEU A 420 11.42 31.15 -21.81
N SER A 421 10.74 31.82 -20.87
CA SER A 421 11.29 32.96 -20.14
C SER A 421 12.25 32.49 -19.04
N ALA A 422 13.18 33.35 -18.62
CA ALA A 422 14.25 32.99 -17.68
C ALA A 422 13.74 32.55 -16.30
N ASP A 423 12.59 33.07 -15.86
CA ASP A 423 11.88 32.67 -14.63
C ASP A 423 11.19 31.31 -14.72
N LYS A 424 10.98 30.80 -15.93
CA LYS A 424 10.40 29.48 -16.23
C LYS A 424 11.44 28.42 -16.60
N MET A 425 12.74 28.69 -16.43
CA MET A 425 13.78 27.68 -16.66
C MET A 425 13.87 26.69 -15.48
N PRO A 426 14.24 25.41 -15.71
CA PRO A 426 14.41 24.41 -14.64
C PRO A 426 15.25 24.90 -13.44
N THR A 427 16.42 25.52 -13.65
CA THR A 427 17.26 26.02 -12.54
C THR A 427 16.62 27.19 -11.77
N ALA A 428 15.78 27.99 -12.42
CA ALA A 428 15.05 29.10 -11.80
C ALA A 428 13.91 28.60 -10.89
N ILE A 429 13.29 27.47 -11.25
CA ILE A 429 12.30 26.78 -10.39
C ILE A 429 12.98 26.05 -9.23
N ASN A 430 14.10 25.39 -9.50
CA ASN A 430 14.86 24.67 -8.48
C ASN A 430 16.37 24.77 -8.75
N SER A 431 17.05 25.59 -7.94
CA SER A 431 18.50 25.86 -8.05
C SER A 431 19.41 24.67 -7.70
N GLN A 432 18.85 23.51 -7.35
CA GLN A 432 19.59 22.25 -7.21
C GLN A 432 19.56 21.40 -8.49
N LEU A 433 18.80 21.79 -9.51
CA LEU A 433 18.79 21.12 -10.81
C LEU A 433 20.05 21.49 -11.61
N PRO A 434 20.65 20.56 -12.37
CA PRO A 434 21.81 20.87 -13.21
C PRO A 434 21.51 21.83 -14.37
N ASP A 435 22.45 22.74 -14.66
CA ASP A 435 22.36 23.76 -15.72
C ASP A 435 22.05 23.19 -17.12
N TRP A 436 22.47 21.95 -17.42
CA TRP A 436 22.19 21.32 -18.72
C TRP A 436 20.69 21.09 -18.99
N LEU A 437 19.83 21.10 -17.96
CA LEU A 437 18.38 21.04 -18.14
C LEU A 437 17.85 22.33 -18.77
N ASP A 438 18.43 23.49 -18.45
CA ASP A 438 18.05 24.77 -19.05
C ASP A 438 18.49 24.81 -20.53
N GLU A 439 19.71 24.37 -20.82
CA GLU A 439 20.24 24.26 -22.20
C GLU A 439 19.41 23.25 -23.03
N LEU A 440 19.03 22.11 -22.45
CA LEU A 440 18.10 21.16 -23.08
C LEU A 440 16.77 21.81 -23.41
N CYS A 441 16.19 22.57 -22.48
CA CYS A 441 14.92 23.26 -22.73
C CYS A 441 15.06 24.33 -23.83
N GLN A 442 16.21 25.02 -23.91
CA GLN A 442 16.51 26.01 -24.95
C GLN A 442 16.65 25.39 -26.35
N HIS A 443 16.98 24.10 -26.47
CA HIS A 443 17.12 23.37 -27.74
C HIS A 443 15.97 22.41 -28.08
N THR A 444 14.95 22.32 -27.22
CA THR A 444 13.78 21.43 -27.44
C THR A 444 12.45 22.17 -27.35
N ILE A 445 12.28 23.06 -26.36
CA ILE A 445 10.99 23.73 -26.08
C ILE A 445 10.94 25.08 -26.81
N LEU A 446 10.93 25.01 -28.14
CA LEU A 446 10.92 26.16 -29.06
C LEU A 446 9.72 26.12 -30.01
N ARG A 447 9.15 27.28 -30.34
CA ARG A 447 8.14 27.42 -31.40
C ARG A 447 8.72 27.15 -32.79
N ASP A 448 9.92 27.65 -33.05
CA ASP A 448 10.67 27.44 -34.30
C ASP A 448 11.28 26.03 -34.26
N ASP A 449 10.84 25.16 -35.18
CA ASP A 449 11.22 23.75 -35.25
C ASP A 449 12.61 23.55 -35.87
N ALA A 450 13.00 24.43 -36.80
CA ALA A 450 14.34 24.48 -37.40
C ALA A 450 15.42 25.00 -36.44
N ALA A 451 15.04 25.48 -35.25
CA ALA A 451 15.95 25.89 -34.19
C ALA A 451 16.14 24.83 -33.08
N ARG A 452 15.41 23.70 -33.16
CA ARG A 452 15.57 22.54 -32.27
C ARG A 452 16.72 21.64 -32.76
N TRP A 453 17.13 20.65 -31.97
CA TRP A 453 18.01 19.60 -32.48
C TRP A 453 17.33 18.80 -33.60
N ASP A 454 18.13 18.45 -34.60
CA ASP A 454 17.65 17.83 -35.84
C ASP A 454 17.29 16.35 -35.65
N SER A 455 17.80 15.69 -34.60
CA SER A 455 17.66 14.24 -34.43
C SER A 455 17.67 13.80 -32.96
N VAL A 456 17.08 12.63 -32.67
CA VAL A 456 17.08 12.06 -31.32
C VAL A 456 18.48 11.57 -30.94
N GLU A 457 19.32 11.23 -31.91
CA GLU A 457 20.74 10.93 -31.72
C GLU A 457 21.55 12.16 -31.31
N GLU A 458 21.25 13.34 -31.86
CA GLU A 458 21.87 14.60 -31.43
C GLU A 458 21.41 14.97 -30.02
N PHE A 459 20.11 14.84 -29.73
CA PHE A 459 19.56 14.96 -28.38
C PHE A 459 20.23 13.97 -27.40
N GLU A 460 20.39 12.70 -27.79
CA GLU A 460 21.00 11.67 -26.96
C GLU A 460 22.50 11.93 -26.76
N HIS A 461 23.20 12.39 -27.80
CA HIS A 461 24.60 12.76 -27.74
C HIS A 461 24.79 14.00 -26.86
N PHE A 462 23.92 15.01 -26.95
CA PHE A 462 23.89 16.10 -25.98
C PHE A 462 23.63 15.58 -24.58
N LEU A 463 22.57 14.79 -24.34
CA LEU A 463 22.25 14.31 -23.01
C LEU A 463 23.39 13.45 -22.42
N LYS A 464 23.98 12.54 -23.21
CA LYS A 464 25.15 11.76 -22.81
C LYS A 464 26.37 12.63 -22.56
N ASN A 465 26.63 13.64 -23.40
CA ASN A 465 27.75 14.56 -23.21
C ASN A 465 27.55 15.46 -22.01
N SER A 466 26.36 16.04 -21.82
CA SER A 466 26.01 16.90 -20.69
C SER A 466 25.95 16.11 -19.38
N LEU A 467 25.50 14.85 -19.41
CA LEU A 467 25.69 13.92 -18.30
C LEU A 467 27.16 13.52 -18.13
N SER A 468 28.00 13.52 -19.18
CA SER A 468 29.46 13.26 -19.12
C SER A 468 30.33 14.52 -19.00
N GLN A 469 29.72 15.71 -18.87
CA GLN A 469 30.38 16.99 -18.62
C GLN A 469 29.98 17.48 -17.22
N SER A 470 28.71 17.30 -16.86
CA SER A 470 28.21 17.33 -15.47
C SER A 470 28.66 16.10 -14.66
N GLN A 471 29.06 15.01 -15.34
CA GLN A 471 29.97 14.01 -14.79
C GLN A 471 31.35 14.12 -15.48
N VAL A 472 31.99 15.26 -15.19
CA VAL A 472 33.44 15.51 -15.19
C VAL A 472 34.04 15.88 -16.56
N PRO A 473 34.90 16.91 -16.68
CA PRO A 473 35.68 17.12 -17.89
C PRO A 473 36.56 15.89 -18.20
N GLN A 474 36.12 15.14 -19.21
CA GLN A 474 36.80 14.02 -19.88
C GLN A 474 37.16 12.77 -19.05
N LYS A 475 36.53 11.65 -19.47
CA LYS A 475 37.22 10.39 -19.76
C LYS A 475 37.68 10.44 -21.23
N HIS A 476 38.92 10.20 -21.66
CA HIS A 476 40.23 9.99 -21.01
C HIS A 476 40.44 8.81 -20.03
N ILE A 477 39.43 7.98 -19.77
CA ILE A 477 39.36 7.00 -18.66
C ILE A 477 39.85 7.63 -17.35
N THR A 478 39.03 8.49 -16.76
CA THR A 478 39.31 9.12 -15.47
C THR A 478 39.21 8.08 -14.36
N TYR A 479 40.28 7.31 -14.23
CA TYR A 479 40.67 6.70 -12.97
C TYR A 479 40.66 7.84 -11.94
N PRO A 480 39.87 7.74 -10.85
CA PRO A 480 39.61 8.85 -9.96
C PRO A 480 40.94 9.44 -9.49
N THR A 481 41.24 10.68 -9.85
CA THR A 481 42.59 11.25 -9.61
C THR A 481 42.85 11.54 -8.15
N SER A 482 41.82 11.43 -7.32
CA SER A 482 41.88 11.54 -5.87
C SER A 482 40.93 10.52 -5.21
N PHE A 483 41.18 10.23 -3.94
CA PHE A 483 40.38 9.31 -3.12
C PHE A 483 38.97 9.85 -2.78
N GLU A 484 38.78 11.16 -2.92
CA GLU A 484 37.55 11.89 -2.56
C GLU A 484 36.46 11.69 -3.63
N GLU A 485 36.85 11.48 -4.89
CA GLU A 485 35.97 11.30 -6.06
C GLU A 485 35.23 9.94 -6.09
N LEU A 486 35.61 8.99 -5.23
CA LEU A 486 34.98 7.68 -5.15
C LEU A 486 33.50 7.82 -4.74
N ARG A 487 32.57 7.25 -5.51
CA ARG A 487 31.13 7.22 -5.20
C ARG A 487 30.41 6.11 -5.97
N PRO A 488 29.22 5.67 -5.53
CA PRO A 488 28.33 4.83 -6.34
C PRO A 488 28.17 5.36 -7.77
N GLY A 489 28.13 4.45 -8.75
CA GLY A 489 28.07 4.76 -10.18
C GLY A 489 29.43 4.95 -10.87
N VAL A 490 30.53 5.15 -10.13
CA VAL A 490 31.87 5.32 -10.72
C VAL A 490 32.47 3.98 -11.13
N THR A 491 33.17 3.96 -12.27
CA THR A 491 34.01 2.82 -12.68
C THR A 491 35.47 3.10 -12.32
N VAL A 492 36.10 2.18 -11.59
CA VAL A 492 37.49 2.25 -11.16
C VAL A 492 38.26 1.02 -11.69
N GLY A 493 39.16 1.26 -12.65
CA GLY A 493 39.76 0.14 -13.41
C GLY A 493 38.66 -0.70 -14.08
N ASP A 494 38.68 -2.00 -13.86
CA ASP A 494 37.67 -2.94 -14.37
C ASP A 494 36.39 -3.05 -13.51
N TYR A 495 36.23 -2.26 -12.46
CA TYR A 495 35.13 -2.41 -11.50
C TYR A 495 34.16 -1.23 -11.50
N THR A 496 32.87 -1.49 -11.66
CA THR A 496 31.82 -0.50 -11.41
C THR A 496 31.39 -0.58 -9.95
N LEU A 497 31.42 0.56 -9.25
CA LEU A 497 30.99 0.71 -7.85
C LEU A 497 29.47 0.96 -7.80
N TYR A 498 28.76 0.25 -6.93
CA TYR A 498 27.29 0.29 -6.83
C TYR A 498 26.77 0.88 -5.52
N GLU A 499 27.47 0.67 -4.41
CA GLU A 499 27.02 1.02 -3.07
C GLU A 499 28.26 1.19 -2.18
N GLU A 500 28.31 2.22 -1.34
CA GLU A 500 29.37 2.35 -0.33
C GLU A 500 28.99 1.56 0.92
N LEU A 501 29.78 0.54 1.24
CA LEU A 501 29.57 -0.38 2.36
C LEU A 501 30.23 0.11 3.65
N GLY A 502 31.25 0.97 3.54
CA GLY A 502 31.92 1.56 4.69
C GLY A 502 32.99 2.58 4.32
N THR A 503 33.12 3.60 5.16
CA THR A 503 34.12 4.67 5.05
C THR A 503 35.05 4.61 6.26
N GLY A 504 36.36 4.48 6.03
CA GLY A 504 37.40 4.55 7.06
C GLY A 504 38.37 5.71 6.78
N GLY A 505 39.22 6.04 7.76
CA GLY A 505 40.13 7.21 7.66
C GLY A 505 41.15 7.14 6.50
N TYR A 506 41.46 5.94 6.00
CA TYR A 506 42.42 5.71 4.91
C TYR A 506 41.88 4.83 3.77
N SER A 507 40.63 4.37 3.85
CA SER A 507 40.05 3.45 2.87
C SER A 507 38.52 3.55 2.76
N ARG A 508 37.96 3.27 1.59
CA ARG A 508 36.51 3.20 1.35
C ARG A 508 36.16 1.85 0.71
N VAL A 509 35.12 1.22 1.21
CA VAL A 509 34.69 -0.12 0.81
C VAL A 509 33.41 -0.01 0.00
N PHE A 510 33.39 -0.58 -1.19
CA PHE A 510 32.26 -0.52 -2.11
C PHE A 510 31.80 -1.91 -2.55
N LYS A 511 30.48 -2.09 -2.67
CA LYS A 511 29.89 -3.16 -3.48
C LYS A 511 30.19 -2.87 -4.94
N SER A 512 30.69 -3.85 -5.67
CA SER A 512 31.16 -3.65 -7.04
C SER A 512 30.86 -4.85 -7.93
N LYS A 513 30.83 -4.64 -9.25
CA LYS A 513 30.92 -5.71 -10.25
C LYS A 513 32.11 -5.50 -11.15
N HIS A 514 32.79 -6.58 -11.50
CA HIS A 514 33.82 -6.60 -12.53
C HIS A 514 33.16 -6.55 -13.92
N SER A 515 33.63 -5.67 -14.79
CA SER A 515 33.13 -5.39 -16.15
C SER A 515 32.92 -6.64 -16.99
N PHE A 516 33.91 -7.54 -17.01
CA PHE A 516 33.90 -8.78 -17.81
C PHE A 516 33.31 -10.03 -17.11
N GLN A 517 32.97 -10.00 -15.82
CA GLN A 517 32.55 -11.19 -15.04
C GLN A 517 31.14 -11.02 -14.45
N GLY A 518 30.26 -10.35 -15.19
CA GLY A 518 29.15 -9.50 -14.70
C GLY A 518 28.03 -10.08 -13.82
N GLU A 519 28.12 -11.32 -13.35
CA GLU A 519 27.05 -11.95 -12.55
C GLU A 519 27.20 -11.77 -11.04
N THR A 520 28.42 -11.83 -10.48
CA THR A 520 28.64 -11.76 -9.02
C THR A 520 29.11 -10.39 -8.53
N PHE A 521 28.55 -9.95 -7.40
CA PHE A 521 29.04 -8.78 -6.65
C PHE A 521 30.28 -9.13 -5.82
N LYS A 522 31.18 -8.15 -5.65
CA LYS A 522 32.38 -8.21 -4.81
C LYS A 522 32.44 -6.99 -3.90
N ALA A 523 33.13 -7.09 -2.77
CA ALA A 523 33.49 -5.94 -1.97
C ALA A 523 34.91 -5.47 -2.34
N ILE A 524 35.08 -4.20 -2.67
CA ILE A 524 36.38 -3.61 -2.99
C ILE A 524 36.69 -2.50 -2.01
N LYS A 525 37.76 -2.70 -1.24
CA LYS A 525 38.37 -1.71 -0.34
C LYS A 525 39.44 -0.96 -1.13
N ILE A 526 39.17 0.30 -1.44
CA ILE A 526 40.10 1.21 -2.13
C ILE A 526 40.79 2.03 -1.04
N PHE A 527 42.10 2.23 -1.16
CA PHE A 527 42.90 2.99 -0.21
C PHE A 527 43.28 4.38 -0.74
N ASN A 528 43.50 5.33 0.17
CA ASN A 528 43.99 6.66 -0.19
C ASN A 528 45.51 6.67 -0.45
N GLU A 529 45.99 7.73 -1.11
CA GLU A 529 47.40 7.86 -1.52
C GLU A 529 48.38 8.02 -0.35
N SER A 530 47.89 8.33 0.86
CA SER A 530 48.73 8.44 2.05
C SER A 530 49.13 7.10 2.65
N ILE A 531 48.54 5.97 2.21
CA ILE A 531 48.94 4.65 2.69
C ILE A 531 50.16 4.13 1.92
N ASN A 532 51.12 3.54 2.64
CA ASN A 532 52.30 2.95 2.02
C ASN A 532 51.92 1.67 1.27
N ARG A 533 52.42 1.51 0.03
CA ARG A 533 52.21 0.32 -0.79
C ARG A 533 52.66 -0.97 -0.11
N GLN A 534 53.72 -0.92 0.69
CA GLN A 534 54.19 -2.08 1.44
C GLN A 534 53.15 -2.54 2.47
N THR A 535 52.55 -1.60 3.23
CA THR A 535 51.48 -1.85 4.21
C THR A 535 50.30 -2.63 3.62
N VAL A 536 49.83 -2.25 2.43
CA VAL A 536 48.70 -2.92 1.74
C VAL A 536 49.11 -4.29 1.17
N ILE A 537 50.37 -4.45 0.75
CA ILE A 537 50.92 -5.75 0.34
C ILE A 537 51.03 -6.68 1.56
N ASP A 538 51.51 -6.18 2.70
CA ASP A 538 51.68 -6.97 3.93
C ASP A 538 50.33 -7.41 4.50
N GLU A 539 49.33 -6.52 4.54
CA GLU A 539 47.93 -6.85 4.89
C GLU A 539 47.40 -8.01 4.03
N TYR A 540 47.54 -7.93 2.71
CA TYR A 540 47.08 -9.00 1.81
C TYR A 540 47.92 -10.28 1.91
N MET A 541 49.25 -10.18 2.06
CA MET A 541 50.11 -11.36 2.19
C MET A 541 49.80 -12.15 3.46
N ALA A 542 49.41 -11.47 4.54
CA ALA A 542 48.90 -12.11 5.75
C ALA A 542 47.50 -12.72 5.54
N LEU A 543 46.57 -11.98 4.92
CA LEU A 543 45.14 -12.35 4.87
C LEU A 543 44.75 -13.30 3.74
N LYS A 544 45.48 -13.34 2.61
CA LYS A 544 45.17 -14.19 1.43
C LYS A 544 45.11 -15.70 1.72
N GLY A 545 45.73 -16.15 2.81
CA GLY A 545 45.78 -17.54 3.22
C GLY A 545 44.65 -17.96 4.16
N LEU A 546 43.84 -17.01 4.63
CA LEU A 546 42.74 -17.29 5.56
C LEU A 546 41.58 -17.96 4.82
N SER A 547 41.11 -19.07 5.38
CA SER A 547 39.98 -19.84 4.83
C SER A 547 39.14 -20.37 5.98
N HIS A 548 38.20 -19.55 6.46
CA HIS A 548 37.26 -19.88 7.54
C HIS A 548 35.87 -19.31 7.21
N PRO A 549 34.75 -20.02 7.44
CA PRO A 549 33.42 -19.55 7.07
C PRO A 549 33.01 -18.23 7.74
N ASN A 550 33.58 -17.91 8.90
CA ASN A 550 33.29 -16.70 9.67
C ASN A 550 34.37 -15.60 9.53
N ILE A 551 35.23 -15.70 8.51
CA ILE A 551 36.22 -14.68 8.13
C ILE A 551 35.96 -14.29 6.68
N VAL A 552 35.98 -12.99 6.37
CA VAL A 552 35.80 -12.52 4.99
C VAL A 552 36.92 -13.04 4.08
N LYS A 553 36.53 -13.63 2.95
CA LYS A 553 37.47 -14.14 1.97
C LYS A 553 38.11 -13.01 1.17
N PHE A 554 39.42 -12.87 1.28
CA PHE A 554 40.25 -12.03 0.44
C PHE A 554 40.54 -12.75 -0.89
N GLU A 555 40.34 -12.06 -2.01
CA GLU A 555 40.50 -12.66 -3.35
C GLU A 555 41.78 -12.20 -4.04
N GLN A 556 42.01 -10.88 -4.11
CA GLN A 556 43.21 -10.32 -4.73
C GLN A 556 43.46 -8.86 -4.29
N ASN A 557 44.71 -8.42 -4.41
CA ASN A 557 45.06 -7.00 -4.43
C ASN A 557 45.38 -6.56 -5.86
N GLY A 558 45.12 -5.29 -6.14
CA GLY A 558 45.55 -4.65 -7.38
C GLY A 558 45.91 -3.18 -7.21
N SER A 559 46.29 -2.57 -8.32
CA SER A 559 46.39 -1.12 -8.46
C SER A 559 45.29 -0.68 -9.40
N LEU A 560 44.51 0.33 -8.99
CA LEU A 560 43.78 1.15 -9.92
C LEU A 560 44.80 1.92 -10.79
N PRO A 561 44.49 2.26 -12.05
CA PRO A 561 45.48 2.90 -12.93
C PRO A 561 45.81 4.37 -12.63
N ASN A 562 45.15 4.98 -11.65
CA ASN A 562 45.58 6.22 -10.96
C ASN A 562 46.76 5.97 -9.98
N GLY A 563 47.15 4.71 -9.73
CA GLY A 563 48.17 4.31 -8.77
C GLY A 563 47.64 3.96 -7.37
N GLN A 564 46.36 4.22 -7.08
CA GLN A 564 45.74 3.84 -5.81
C GLN A 564 45.62 2.32 -5.71
N LEU A 565 45.79 1.81 -4.49
CA LEU A 565 45.72 0.38 -4.23
C LEU A 565 44.30 -0.02 -3.87
N TYR A 566 43.94 -1.26 -4.22
CA TYR A 566 42.67 -1.84 -3.80
C TYR A 566 42.84 -3.31 -3.38
N THR A 567 41.94 -3.74 -2.51
CA THR A 567 41.77 -5.13 -2.07
C THR A 567 40.36 -5.59 -2.41
N GLN A 568 40.24 -6.68 -3.16
CA GLN A 568 39.00 -7.33 -3.52
C GLN A 568 38.70 -8.49 -2.55
N MET A 569 37.46 -8.57 -2.11
CA MET A 569 36.93 -9.54 -1.15
C MET A 569 35.58 -10.08 -1.64
N GLU A 570 35.11 -11.16 -1.03
CA GLU A 570 33.71 -11.58 -1.19
C GLU A 570 32.75 -10.46 -0.76
N TYR A 571 31.60 -10.34 -1.45
CA TYR A 571 30.52 -9.48 -1.00
C TYR A 571 29.67 -10.23 0.03
N LEU A 572 29.49 -9.62 1.20
CA LEU A 572 28.62 -10.12 2.27
C LEU A 572 27.27 -9.39 2.17
N ASP A 573 26.19 -10.14 2.02
CA ASP A 573 24.85 -9.60 1.82
C ASP A 573 24.14 -9.47 3.17
N GLY A 574 24.43 -8.38 3.88
CA GLY A 574 23.99 -8.21 5.25
C GLY A 574 24.35 -6.85 5.84
N ARG A 575 23.95 -6.65 7.09
CA ARG A 575 24.30 -5.46 7.88
C ARG A 575 25.28 -5.84 8.99
N ASN A 576 26.15 -4.90 9.37
CA ASN A 576 26.99 -5.08 10.54
C ASN A 576 26.19 -4.98 11.85
N LEU A 577 26.73 -5.56 12.92
CA LEU A 577 26.02 -5.68 14.20
C LEU A 577 25.83 -4.35 14.94
N HIS A 578 26.42 -3.24 14.46
CA HIS A 578 26.26 -1.92 15.09
C HIS A 578 24.80 -1.44 15.15
N ILE A 579 23.95 -1.87 14.21
CA ILE A 579 22.53 -1.51 14.22
C ILE A 579 21.81 -2.04 15.46
N TYR A 580 22.23 -3.19 15.99
CA TYR A 580 21.62 -3.83 17.18
C TYR A 580 22.14 -3.23 18.50
N THR A 581 23.29 -2.56 18.49
CA THR A 581 23.81 -1.84 19.67
C THR A 581 23.30 -0.41 19.76
N LYS A 582 22.92 0.25 18.65
CA LYS A 582 22.44 1.64 18.64
C LYS A 582 20.93 1.88 18.50
N SER A 583 20.15 0.94 17.95
CA SER A 583 18.71 1.14 17.70
C SER A 583 17.82 0.39 18.70
N GLU A 584 16.49 0.55 18.56
CA GLU A 584 15.51 -0.31 19.25
C GLU A 584 15.56 -1.78 18.78
N LEU A 585 16.23 -2.08 17.65
CA LEU A 585 16.45 -3.45 17.23
C LEU A 585 17.42 -4.15 18.20
N LYS A 586 17.07 -5.36 18.63
CA LYS A 586 17.91 -6.25 19.44
C LYS A 586 18.06 -7.60 18.75
N LEU A 587 19.21 -8.24 18.93
CA LEU A 587 19.36 -9.66 18.58
C LEU A 587 18.73 -10.51 19.69
N PRO A 588 17.96 -11.57 19.35
CA PRO A 588 17.60 -12.60 20.31
C PRO A 588 18.85 -13.21 20.94
N LEU A 589 18.80 -13.59 22.23
CA LEU A 589 19.98 -14.08 22.95
C LEU A 589 20.60 -15.32 22.29
N GLN A 590 19.79 -16.21 21.70
CA GLN A 590 20.27 -17.34 20.87
C GLN A 590 21.17 -16.88 19.71
N ARG A 591 20.81 -15.79 19.02
CA ARG A 591 21.65 -15.21 17.96
C ARG A 591 22.90 -14.55 18.53
N VAL A 592 22.85 -13.98 19.74
CA VAL A 592 24.07 -13.49 20.42
C VAL A 592 25.01 -14.65 20.79
N TYR A 593 24.48 -15.80 21.20
CA TYR A 593 25.27 -17.03 21.39
C TYR A 593 25.89 -17.53 20.08
N GLN A 594 25.13 -17.49 18.97
CA GLN A 594 25.66 -17.81 17.64
C GLN A 594 26.80 -16.85 17.24
N VAL A 595 26.64 -15.53 17.40
CA VAL A 595 27.72 -14.53 17.20
C VAL A 595 28.94 -14.89 18.03
N ALA A 596 28.75 -15.16 19.33
CA ALA A 596 29.84 -15.47 20.24
C ALA A 596 30.59 -16.72 19.78
N LYS A 597 29.88 -17.79 19.43
CA LYS A 597 30.46 -19.07 18.98
C LYS A 597 31.23 -18.90 17.67
N GLU A 598 30.58 -18.38 16.63
CA GLU A 598 31.14 -18.30 15.27
C GLU A 598 32.37 -17.38 15.20
N ILE A 599 32.35 -16.26 15.92
CA ILE A 599 33.50 -15.35 15.98
C ILE A 599 34.63 -15.95 16.85
N LEU A 600 34.30 -16.68 17.93
CA LEU A 600 35.33 -17.40 18.68
C LEU A 600 35.97 -18.54 17.87
N GLU A 601 35.21 -19.26 17.04
CA GLU A 601 35.74 -20.28 16.12
C GLU A 601 36.72 -19.65 15.10
N ALA A 602 36.38 -18.48 14.54
CA ALA A 602 37.29 -17.70 13.69
C ALA A 602 38.58 -17.27 14.43
N LEU A 603 38.46 -16.79 15.67
CA LEU A 603 39.61 -16.37 16.47
C LEU A 603 40.49 -17.56 16.88
N VAL A 604 39.90 -18.72 17.21
CA VAL A 604 40.67 -19.96 17.47
C VAL A 604 41.46 -20.37 16.23
N TYR A 605 40.85 -20.28 15.03
CA TYR A 605 41.55 -20.53 13.78
C TYR A 605 42.74 -19.58 13.58
N MET A 606 42.54 -18.25 13.74
CA MET A 606 43.61 -17.25 13.62
C MET A 606 44.73 -17.41 14.66
N GLN A 607 44.37 -17.73 15.91
CA GLN A 607 45.33 -17.88 17.01
C GLN A 607 46.22 -19.13 16.86
N ASN A 608 45.77 -20.13 16.09
CA ASN A 608 46.51 -21.36 15.82
C ASN A 608 47.41 -21.29 14.56
N LEU A 609 47.43 -20.17 13.83
CA LEU A 609 48.32 -19.98 12.68
C LEU A 609 49.79 -19.85 13.13
N ASN A 610 50.72 -20.10 12.21
CA ASN A 610 52.15 -19.90 12.43
C ASN A 610 52.75 -19.04 11.29
N PRO A 611 53.12 -17.76 11.53
CA PRO A 611 52.98 -17.04 12.80
C PRO A 611 51.50 -16.81 13.20
N GLN A 612 51.28 -16.62 14.49
CA GLN A 612 49.95 -16.33 15.05
C GLN A 612 49.39 -15.01 14.49
N MET A 613 48.08 -14.98 14.20
CA MET A 613 47.37 -13.76 13.82
C MET A 613 46.42 -13.25 14.91
N LEU A 614 46.27 -11.93 15.01
CA LEU A 614 45.34 -11.21 15.87
C LEU A 614 44.52 -10.22 15.03
N HIS A 615 43.26 -9.96 15.40
CA HIS A 615 42.39 -9.03 14.68
C HIS A 615 42.63 -7.56 15.09
N ARG A 616 42.81 -7.32 16.40
CA ARG A 616 43.14 -6.01 17.04
C ARG A 616 42.05 -4.92 16.97
N ASP A 617 40.92 -5.16 16.31
CA ASP A 617 39.82 -4.20 16.20
C ASP A 617 38.43 -4.88 16.14
N ILE A 618 38.14 -5.78 17.08
CA ILE A 618 36.82 -6.45 17.15
C ILE A 618 35.79 -5.50 17.78
N LYS A 619 34.71 -5.25 17.05
CA LYS A 619 33.62 -4.35 17.44
C LYS A 619 32.36 -4.65 16.62
N PRO A 620 31.15 -4.19 17.03
CA PRO A 620 29.92 -4.44 16.29
C PRO A 620 29.94 -4.00 14.81
N GLN A 621 30.74 -2.99 14.44
CA GLN A 621 30.87 -2.54 13.05
C GLN A 621 31.60 -3.55 12.16
N ASN A 622 32.49 -4.36 12.75
CA ASN A 622 33.42 -5.25 12.04
C ASN A 622 32.91 -6.71 11.99
N ILE A 623 31.66 -6.95 12.36
CA ILE A 623 30.99 -8.26 12.25
C ILE A 623 29.72 -8.06 11.41
N VAL A 624 29.61 -8.77 10.29
CA VAL A 624 28.48 -8.71 9.35
C VAL A 624 27.61 -9.94 9.49
N TRP A 625 26.29 -9.78 9.54
CA TRP A 625 25.34 -10.90 9.49
C TRP A 625 24.96 -11.21 8.03
N ASP A 626 25.77 -12.04 7.37
CA ASP A 626 25.64 -12.39 5.96
C ASP A 626 24.42 -13.32 5.74
N LYS A 627 23.51 -12.89 4.86
CA LYS A 627 22.26 -13.57 4.45
C LYS A 627 21.31 -13.94 5.58
N GLN A 628 21.52 -13.39 6.78
CA GLN A 628 20.91 -13.84 8.04
C GLN A 628 21.28 -15.29 8.46
N GLU A 629 22.29 -15.89 7.82
CA GLU A 629 22.72 -17.27 8.03
C GLU A 629 23.94 -17.35 8.97
N ARG A 630 25.01 -16.61 8.64
CA ARG A 630 26.33 -16.65 9.32
C ARG A 630 26.81 -15.25 9.73
N PHE A 631 27.64 -15.19 10.77
CA PHE A 631 28.35 -13.97 11.18
C PHE A 631 29.79 -14.00 10.67
N VAL A 632 30.23 -12.93 10.01
CA VAL A 632 31.54 -12.87 9.32
C VAL A 632 32.34 -11.66 9.80
N LEU A 633 33.58 -11.91 10.19
CA LEU A 633 34.56 -10.92 10.65
C LEU A 633 35.22 -10.19 9.46
N ILE A 634 35.28 -8.86 9.51
CA ILE A 634 35.83 -7.97 8.48
C ILE A 634 36.82 -6.94 9.09
N ASP A 635 37.62 -6.28 8.23
CA ASP A 635 38.55 -5.19 8.58
C ASP A 635 39.60 -5.52 9.65
N PHE A 636 40.54 -6.37 9.25
CA PHE A 636 41.67 -6.85 10.06
C PHE A 636 42.80 -5.81 10.11
N ASN A 637 43.26 -5.42 11.30
CA ASN A 637 44.29 -4.37 11.44
C ASN A 637 45.72 -4.94 11.52
N VAL A 638 46.09 -5.76 10.52
CA VAL A 638 47.32 -6.60 10.56
C VAL A 638 48.60 -5.81 10.30
N ALA A 639 48.59 -4.86 9.36
CA ALA A 639 49.78 -4.18 8.87
C ALA A 639 50.49 -3.25 9.88
N SER A 640 49.95 -3.15 11.09
CA SER A 640 50.52 -2.43 12.24
C SER A 640 51.54 -3.25 13.05
N ALA A 641 51.83 -4.50 12.65
CA ALA A 641 52.76 -5.37 13.38
C ALA A 641 54.23 -4.93 13.34
N ASP A 642 54.71 -4.40 12.21
CA ASP A 642 56.14 -4.07 11.98
C ASP A 642 56.41 -2.55 11.88
N SER A 643 55.37 -1.70 11.90
CA SER A 643 55.52 -0.24 11.81
C SER A 643 55.87 0.40 13.15
N VAL A 644 56.81 1.35 13.15
CA VAL A 644 57.30 2.04 14.37
C VAL A 644 56.21 2.80 15.13
N ASP A 645 55.13 3.22 14.46
CA ASP A 645 54.06 4.04 15.04
C ASP A 645 52.87 3.20 15.56
N THR A 646 53.11 2.46 16.64
CA THR A 646 52.14 1.57 17.32
C THR A 646 51.11 2.31 18.20
N ASN A 647 50.95 3.61 18.02
CA ASN A 647 50.23 4.52 18.93
C ASN A 647 48.73 4.72 18.62
N HIS A 648 48.24 4.25 17.47
CA HIS A 648 46.88 4.57 16.98
C HIS A 648 46.07 3.33 16.53
N VAL A 649 46.44 2.13 17.00
CA VAL A 649 45.79 0.87 16.59
C VAL A 649 44.63 0.52 17.52
N GLY A 650 43.47 0.20 16.95
CA GLY A 650 42.28 -0.28 17.68
C GLY A 650 41.30 0.83 18.13
N THR A 651 40.04 0.46 18.30
CA THR A 651 38.97 1.40 18.68
C THR A 651 38.87 1.53 20.22
N TYR A 652 39.30 2.67 20.78
CA TYR A 652 39.57 2.88 22.23
C TYR A 652 38.59 2.24 23.25
N PRO A 653 37.25 2.31 23.12
CA PRO A 653 36.32 1.63 24.04
C PRO A 653 36.46 0.10 24.12
N TYR A 654 37.00 -0.53 23.09
CA TYR A 654 37.18 -1.98 22.97
C TYR A 654 38.62 -2.44 23.26
N ILE A 655 39.55 -1.51 23.56
CA ILE A 655 40.94 -1.84 23.88
C ILE A 655 41.05 -2.27 25.35
N ALA A 656 41.72 -3.39 25.58
CA ALA A 656 42.11 -3.88 26.90
C ALA A 656 43.02 -2.86 27.63
N PRO A 657 42.64 -2.32 28.80
CA PRO A 657 43.30 -1.16 29.41
C PRO A 657 44.72 -1.45 29.90
N ASP A 658 44.99 -2.69 30.28
CA ASP A 658 46.26 -3.21 30.74
C ASP A 658 47.29 -3.42 29.62
N LEU A 659 46.83 -3.52 28.36
CA LEU A 659 47.71 -3.57 27.20
C LEU A 659 48.20 -2.17 26.78
N ILE A 660 47.59 -1.09 27.31
CA ILE A 660 47.97 0.30 27.01
C ILE A 660 49.17 0.71 27.89
N ARG A 661 50.34 0.87 27.27
CA ARG A 661 51.56 1.37 27.92
C ARG A 661 51.63 2.91 27.86
N SER A 662 52.62 3.48 28.55
CA SER A 662 52.86 4.93 28.61
C SER A 662 52.97 5.57 27.22
N GLY A 663 52.14 6.57 26.94
CA GLY A 663 52.19 7.32 25.68
C GLY A 663 51.57 6.61 24.49
N THR A 664 50.36 6.03 24.65
CA THR A 664 49.49 5.46 23.59
C THR A 664 49.92 4.15 22.94
N LYS A 665 51.10 3.60 23.24
CA LYS A 665 51.56 2.31 22.70
C LYS A 665 50.78 1.11 23.29
N VAL A 666 50.29 0.21 22.44
CA VAL A 666 49.59 -1.03 22.85
C VAL A 666 50.47 -2.27 22.70
N ASP A 667 50.44 -3.16 23.70
CA ASP A 667 51.18 -4.42 23.78
C ASP A 667 50.25 -5.59 23.40
N TRP A 668 50.16 -5.92 22.11
CA TRP A 668 49.14 -6.83 21.59
C TRP A 668 49.40 -8.31 21.89
N ASP A 669 48.38 -9.02 22.36
CA ASP A 669 48.36 -10.47 22.54
C ASP A 669 46.96 -11.07 22.33
N SER A 670 46.85 -12.40 22.45
CA SER A 670 45.60 -13.19 22.29
C SER A 670 44.40 -12.71 23.12
N SER A 671 44.64 -12.07 24.27
CA SER A 671 43.58 -11.60 25.17
C SER A 671 42.98 -10.24 24.76
N ALA A 672 43.60 -9.55 23.80
CA ALA A 672 43.04 -8.32 23.23
C ALA A 672 41.73 -8.60 22.47
N ASP A 673 41.73 -9.64 21.64
CA ASP A 673 40.58 -10.02 20.81
C ASP A 673 39.44 -10.63 21.66
N THR A 674 39.75 -11.43 22.70
CA THR A 674 38.73 -11.98 23.62
C THR A 674 38.05 -10.88 24.43
N PHE A 675 38.80 -9.89 24.90
CA PHE A 675 38.25 -8.71 25.58
C PHE A 675 37.34 -7.89 24.66
N ALA A 676 37.83 -7.55 23.46
CA ALA A 676 37.09 -6.76 22.49
C ALA A 676 35.78 -7.45 22.03
N LEU A 677 35.80 -8.79 21.89
CA LEU A 677 34.59 -9.58 21.70
C LEU A 677 33.69 -9.58 22.94
N GLY A 678 34.24 -9.66 24.15
CA GLY A 678 33.49 -9.52 25.41
C GLY A 678 32.70 -8.21 25.49
N ILE A 679 33.32 -7.07 25.14
CA ILE A 679 32.65 -5.77 25.05
C ILE A 679 31.53 -5.80 23.99
N THR A 680 31.82 -6.38 22.82
CA THR A 680 30.86 -6.51 21.71
C THR A 680 29.63 -7.31 22.12
N LEU A 681 29.82 -8.47 22.76
CA LEU A 681 28.72 -9.31 23.25
C LEU A 681 27.93 -8.61 24.36
N TYR A 682 28.62 -7.92 25.28
CA TYR A 682 27.95 -7.13 26.32
C TYR A 682 27.06 -6.03 25.70
N GLU A 683 27.56 -5.25 24.73
CA GLU A 683 26.76 -4.21 24.05
C GLU A 683 25.55 -4.80 23.30
N LEU A 684 25.66 -6.01 22.73
CA LEU A 684 24.54 -6.70 22.07
C LEU A 684 23.48 -7.20 23.05
N VAL A 685 23.89 -7.70 24.23
CA VAL A 685 22.99 -8.19 25.29
C VAL A 685 22.29 -7.04 26.02
N CYS A 686 23.02 -5.99 26.36
CA CYS A 686 22.58 -4.93 27.25
C CYS A 686 22.12 -3.66 26.53
N GLY A 687 22.45 -3.50 25.23
CA GLY A 687 22.25 -2.25 24.49
C GLY A 687 23.06 -1.06 25.02
N LYS A 688 24.06 -1.33 25.89
CA LYS A 688 24.88 -0.33 26.60
C LYS A 688 26.29 -0.88 26.81
N HIS A 689 27.27 0.01 26.92
CA HIS A 689 28.65 -0.34 27.25
C HIS A 689 28.78 -0.76 28.73
N PRO A 690 29.68 -1.68 29.12
CA PRO A 690 29.84 -2.11 30.52
C PRO A 690 30.22 -1.02 31.54
N TRP A 691 30.66 0.16 31.09
CA TRP A 691 30.98 1.31 31.94
C TRP A 691 30.37 2.59 31.41
N SER A 692 29.94 3.48 32.31
CA SER A 692 29.21 4.70 32.01
C SER A 692 29.96 5.70 31.10
N ARG A 693 31.29 5.74 31.18
CA ARG A 693 32.14 6.60 30.34
C ARG A 693 32.64 5.93 29.05
N ARG A 694 32.14 4.73 28.72
CA ARG A 694 32.60 3.89 27.61
C ARG A 694 34.13 3.61 27.62
N GLN A 695 34.70 3.54 28.81
CA GLN A 695 36.12 3.29 29.05
C GLN A 695 36.26 2.44 30.32
N PRO A 696 37.02 1.33 30.30
CA PRO A 696 37.39 0.62 31.51
C PRO A 696 38.34 1.48 32.37
N ALA A 697 38.11 1.53 33.68
CA ALA A 697 38.92 2.30 34.61
C ALA A 697 39.42 1.40 35.76
N LYS A 698 40.67 1.63 36.19
CA LYS A 698 41.30 0.82 37.24
C LYS A 698 40.52 0.94 38.56
N GLY A 699 40.02 -0.19 39.05
CA GLY A 699 39.20 -0.26 40.27
C GLY A 699 37.73 0.12 40.09
N VAL A 700 37.23 0.18 38.86
CA VAL A 700 35.81 0.38 38.55
C VAL A 700 35.26 -0.87 37.88
N GLU A 701 34.43 -1.62 38.61
CA GLU A 701 33.76 -2.81 38.08
C GLU A 701 32.77 -2.44 36.97
N PRO A 702 32.61 -3.31 35.95
CA PRO A 702 31.54 -3.19 34.97
C PRO A 702 30.16 -3.42 35.60
N PHE A 703 29.12 -2.78 35.05
CA PHE A 703 27.72 -3.03 35.45
C PHE A 703 27.29 -4.48 35.19
N SER A 704 26.39 -5.05 36.00
CA SER A 704 25.91 -6.40 35.76
C SER A 704 25.01 -6.48 34.52
N PRO A 705 25.20 -7.43 33.58
CA PRO A 705 24.29 -7.64 32.46
C PRO A 705 22.83 -7.82 32.87
N VAL A 706 22.59 -8.44 34.03
CA VAL A 706 21.24 -8.75 34.56
C VAL A 706 20.47 -7.48 34.94
N GLU A 707 21.15 -6.36 35.26
CA GLU A 707 20.51 -5.06 35.52
C GLU A 707 19.88 -4.45 34.26
N PHE A 708 20.45 -4.74 33.07
CA PHE A 708 19.96 -4.21 31.80
C PHE A 708 19.13 -5.22 31.01
N ASN A 709 19.38 -6.52 31.19
CA ASN A 709 18.65 -7.59 30.54
C ASN A 709 18.35 -8.72 31.54
N PRO A 710 17.20 -8.66 32.26
CA PRO A 710 16.83 -9.64 33.30
C PRO A 710 16.64 -11.08 32.81
N LEU A 711 16.60 -11.30 31.49
CA LEU A 711 16.43 -12.61 30.85
C LEU A 711 17.76 -13.39 30.75
N VAL A 712 18.89 -12.72 31.00
CA VAL A 712 20.22 -13.33 30.98
C VAL A 712 20.40 -14.21 32.22
N SER A 713 20.95 -15.41 32.04
CA SER A 713 21.31 -16.29 33.16
C SER A 713 22.49 -15.73 33.95
N ASP A 714 22.54 -16.03 35.26
CA ASP A 714 23.67 -15.63 36.09
C ASP A 714 25.01 -16.23 35.62
N GLU A 715 24.97 -17.33 34.86
CA GLU A 715 26.14 -17.98 34.29
C GLU A 715 26.69 -17.24 33.07
N PHE A 716 25.81 -16.85 32.13
CA PHE A 716 26.23 -16.06 30.98
C PHE A 716 26.56 -14.61 31.38
N ALA A 717 25.91 -14.07 32.42
CA ALA A 717 26.34 -12.81 33.02
C ALA A 717 27.77 -12.91 33.57
N ARG A 718 28.11 -13.97 34.32
CA ARG A 718 29.48 -14.24 34.81
C ARG A 718 30.48 -14.42 33.67
N PHE A 719 30.09 -15.07 32.57
CA PHE A 719 30.92 -15.20 31.36
C PHE A 719 31.26 -13.84 30.73
N LEU A 720 30.25 -12.99 30.50
CA LEU A 720 30.44 -11.65 29.94
C LEU A 720 31.32 -10.79 30.85
N LEU A 721 31.07 -10.82 32.16
CA LEU A 721 31.86 -10.10 33.15
C LEU A 721 33.32 -10.59 33.14
N LYS A 722 33.58 -11.92 33.16
CA LYS A 722 34.92 -12.48 33.03
C LYS A 722 35.63 -12.03 31.76
N ALA A 723 34.93 -11.85 30.63
CA ALA A 723 35.56 -11.40 29.40
C ALA A 723 36.02 -9.92 29.46
N VAL A 724 35.35 -9.07 30.23
CA VAL A 724 35.56 -7.61 30.26
C VAL A 724 36.25 -7.09 31.53
N THR A 725 36.72 -7.95 32.43
CA THR A 725 37.46 -7.55 33.65
C THR A 725 38.72 -6.73 33.34
N TYR A 726 39.06 -5.74 34.18
CA TYR A 726 40.22 -4.87 33.95
C TYR A 726 41.58 -5.62 33.91
N ASN A 727 41.76 -6.62 34.78
CA ASN A 727 43.03 -7.36 34.90
C ASN A 727 43.13 -8.47 33.84
N LYS A 728 44.32 -8.66 33.25
CA LYS A 728 44.61 -9.80 32.36
C LYS A 728 44.46 -11.16 33.01
N ALA A 729 44.95 -11.31 34.24
CA ALA A 729 44.99 -12.60 34.95
C ALA A 729 43.60 -13.17 35.26
N ASP A 730 42.58 -12.30 35.31
CA ASP A 730 41.20 -12.65 35.63
C ASP A 730 40.33 -12.86 34.38
N ARG A 731 40.86 -12.62 33.17
CA ARG A 731 40.18 -12.72 31.87
C ARG A 731 40.50 -14.01 31.12
N PHE A 732 39.74 -14.27 30.04
CA PHE A 732 40.08 -15.31 29.07
C PHE A 732 41.34 -14.94 28.29
N VAL A 733 42.39 -15.75 28.40
CA VAL A 733 43.71 -15.47 27.79
C VAL A 733 43.73 -15.83 26.31
N THR A 734 42.93 -16.82 25.89
CA THR A 734 42.86 -17.28 24.49
C THR A 734 41.41 -17.43 24.03
N ALA A 735 41.19 -17.35 22.72
CA ALA A 735 39.88 -17.61 22.12
C ALA A 735 39.39 -19.04 22.40
N TRP A 736 40.32 -20.01 22.53
CA TRP A 736 39.97 -21.41 22.84
C TRP A 736 39.44 -21.57 24.27
N GLU A 737 40.02 -20.86 25.24
CA GLU A 737 39.51 -20.84 26.62
C GLU A 737 38.10 -20.23 26.67
N MET A 738 37.89 -19.11 25.98
CA MET A 738 36.60 -18.43 25.91
C MET A 738 35.54 -19.26 25.17
N LEU A 739 35.91 -19.92 24.06
CA LEU A 739 35.02 -20.83 23.33
C LEU A 739 34.60 -22.02 24.19
N THR A 740 35.55 -22.64 24.89
CA THR A 740 35.28 -23.78 25.77
C THR A 740 34.31 -23.39 26.89
N ALA A 741 34.49 -22.21 27.50
CA ALA A 741 33.60 -21.68 28.52
C ALA A 741 32.20 -21.31 27.97
N LEU A 742 32.10 -20.82 26.74
CA LEU A 742 30.81 -20.58 26.08
C LEU A 742 30.07 -21.90 25.80
N LEU A 743 30.78 -22.90 25.28
CA LEU A 743 30.22 -24.21 24.96
C LEU A 743 29.76 -24.98 26.20
N SER A 744 30.41 -24.79 27.36
CA SER A 744 29.95 -25.41 28.62
C SER A 744 28.64 -24.82 29.16
N ILE A 745 28.35 -23.54 28.86
CA ILE A 745 27.05 -22.91 29.17
C ILE A 745 25.98 -23.46 28.21
N GLY A 746 26.33 -23.57 26.92
CA GLY A 746 25.42 -24.01 25.87
C GLY A 746 24.34 -22.98 25.53
N GLU A 747 23.70 -23.15 24.37
CA GLU A 747 22.74 -22.18 23.83
C GLU A 747 21.54 -21.93 24.76
N ASN A 748 21.04 -22.97 25.43
CA ASN A 748 19.93 -22.85 26.39
C ASN A 748 20.37 -22.32 27.77
N GLY A 749 21.67 -22.36 28.10
CA GLY A 749 22.20 -21.91 29.39
C GLY A 749 22.37 -20.39 29.48
N ILE A 750 22.26 -19.65 28.37
CA ILE A 750 22.34 -18.18 28.36
C ILE A 750 21.08 -17.49 28.88
N LEU A 751 19.94 -18.19 28.84
CA LEU A 751 18.64 -17.71 29.29
C LEU A 751 18.41 -18.10 30.75
N LYS A 752 17.86 -17.17 31.52
CA LYS A 752 17.33 -17.45 32.85
C LYS A 752 16.13 -18.40 32.70
N GLN A 753 16.25 -19.62 33.21
CA GLN A 753 15.16 -20.58 33.16
C GLN A 753 14.01 -20.06 34.01
N GLU A 754 12.84 -19.85 33.40
CA GLU A 754 11.61 -19.69 34.16
C GLU A 754 11.37 -20.99 34.94
N GLU A 755 10.96 -20.88 36.21
CA GLU A 755 10.51 -22.03 36.98
C GLU A 755 9.41 -22.72 36.17
N LYS A 756 9.60 -24.01 35.86
CA LYS A 756 8.62 -24.78 35.08
C LYS A 756 7.29 -24.77 35.82
N ALA A 757 6.38 -23.91 35.40
CA ALA A 757 4.98 -23.95 35.81
C ALA A 757 4.51 -25.40 35.64
N ASN A 758 3.99 -25.97 36.73
CA ASN A 758 3.67 -27.39 36.80
C ASN A 758 2.84 -27.80 35.56
N ARG A 759 3.19 -28.94 34.96
CA ARG A 759 2.37 -29.55 33.89
C ARG A 759 1.00 -29.89 34.47
N VAL A 760 0.06 -28.97 34.38
CA VAL A 760 -1.36 -29.22 34.66
C VAL A 760 -1.91 -30.02 33.49
N GLU A 761 -2.41 -31.22 33.74
CA GLU A 761 -3.19 -31.95 32.74
C GLU A 761 -4.53 -31.24 32.57
N ILE A 762 -4.67 -30.45 31.49
CA ILE A 762 -5.87 -29.64 31.24
C ILE A 762 -7.07 -30.50 30.79
N PHE A 763 -6.84 -31.75 30.37
CA PHE A 763 -7.86 -32.63 29.79
C PHE A 763 -7.86 -34.03 30.41
N SER A 764 -8.99 -34.41 31.01
CA SER A 764 -9.29 -35.78 31.46
C SER A 764 -10.34 -36.43 30.56
N GLY A 765 -9.92 -37.23 29.57
CA GLY A 765 -10.79 -38.00 28.68
C GLY A 765 -10.46 -37.89 27.18
N ASP A 766 -11.26 -38.57 26.34
CA ASP A 766 -11.04 -38.74 24.90
C ASP A 766 -11.31 -37.48 24.04
N GLU A 767 -11.63 -36.31 24.63
CA GLU A 767 -11.87 -35.06 23.90
C GLU A 767 -10.57 -34.35 23.43
N LYS A 768 -9.53 -35.12 23.05
CA LYS A 768 -8.28 -34.57 22.48
C LYS A 768 -8.45 -34.22 21.01
N GLY A 769 -9.06 -33.07 20.74
CA GLY A 769 -9.00 -32.43 19.43
C GLY A 769 -7.56 -32.05 19.04
N ASN A 770 -7.38 -31.70 17.77
CA ASN A 770 -6.15 -31.08 17.28
C ASN A 770 -6.25 -29.55 17.45
N PHE A 771 -5.33 -28.94 18.19
CA PHE A 771 -5.36 -27.49 18.43
C PHE A 771 -5.11 -26.67 17.15
N VAL A 772 -4.36 -27.21 16.19
CA VAL A 772 -4.12 -26.55 14.89
C VAL A 772 -5.42 -26.48 14.07
N ASP A 773 -6.26 -27.51 14.13
CA ASP A 773 -7.57 -27.52 13.46
C ASP A 773 -8.55 -26.57 14.13
N TYR A 774 -8.52 -26.48 15.47
CA TYR A 774 -9.27 -25.46 16.21
C TYR A 774 -8.82 -24.04 15.82
N LEU A 775 -7.51 -23.77 15.78
CA LEU A 775 -6.96 -22.47 15.38
C LEU A 775 -7.39 -22.10 13.94
N ASN A 776 -7.29 -23.05 13.01
CA ASN A 776 -7.75 -22.89 11.63
C ASN A 776 -9.27 -22.65 11.50
N SER A 777 -10.08 -23.03 12.51
CA SER A 777 -11.52 -22.75 12.55
C SER A 777 -11.88 -21.33 13.02
N LEU A 778 -10.91 -20.59 13.60
CA LEU A 778 -11.06 -19.19 13.99
C LEU A 778 -10.87 -18.22 12.82
N TYR A 779 -10.23 -18.68 11.74
CA TYR A 779 -10.01 -17.88 10.54
C TYR A 779 -11.29 -17.75 9.69
N SER A 780 -11.72 -16.52 9.43
CA SER A 780 -13.04 -16.24 8.83
C SER A 780 -13.22 -16.75 7.40
N GLN A 781 -12.14 -16.95 6.65
CA GLN A 781 -12.14 -17.47 5.27
C GLN A 781 -11.66 -18.93 5.18
N SER A 782 -11.68 -19.68 6.28
CA SER A 782 -11.18 -21.06 6.33
C SER A 782 -12.00 -22.02 5.46
N ARG A 783 -11.33 -22.68 4.50
CA ARG A 783 -11.93 -23.74 3.65
C ARG A 783 -12.38 -24.97 4.44
N TYR A 784 -11.90 -25.14 5.67
CA TYR A 784 -12.22 -26.28 6.54
C TYR A 784 -13.43 -26.03 7.47
N GLY A 785 -14.08 -24.87 7.35
CA GLY A 785 -15.31 -24.52 8.05
C GLY A 785 -15.13 -23.39 9.05
N ASN A 786 -16.14 -22.52 9.14
CA ASN A 786 -16.15 -21.32 9.98
C ASN A 786 -16.86 -21.52 11.34
N ALA A 787 -16.99 -22.78 11.80
CA ALA A 787 -17.78 -23.13 12.99
C ALA A 787 -17.30 -22.42 14.27
N GLY A 788 -15.98 -22.25 14.45
CA GLY A 788 -15.39 -21.54 15.58
C GLY A 788 -15.59 -20.01 15.56
N THR A 789 -16.09 -19.44 14.45
CA THR A 789 -16.32 -17.99 14.35
C THR A 789 -17.69 -17.54 14.91
N ARG A 790 -18.60 -18.48 15.19
CA ARG A 790 -19.97 -18.22 15.64
C ARG A 790 -20.19 -18.77 17.05
N ALA A 791 -20.49 -17.89 18.01
CA ALA A 791 -20.70 -18.26 19.40
C ALA A 791 -21.93 -19.16 19.60
N GLY A 792 -21.69 -20.48 19.68
CA GLY A 792 -22.69 -21.47 20.12
C GLY A 792 -23.17 -22.48 19.06
N TYR A 793 -22.52 -22.64 17.91
CA TYR A 793 -22.92 -23.67 16.93
C TYR A 793 -22.29 -25.06 17.19
N LYS A 794 -21.09 -25.10 17.77
CA LYS A 794 -20.49 -26.23 18.51
C LYS A 794 -19.56 -25.62 19.56
N GLN A 795 -19.67 -26.00 20.84
CA GLN A 795 -18.72 -25.57 21.86
C GLN A 795 -17.47 -26.46 21.77
N SER A 796 -16.32 -25.85 21.51
CA SER A 796 -15.03 -26.53 21.70
C SER A 796 -14.57 -26.36 23.14
N ALA A 797 -13.95 -27.37 23.74
CA ALA A 797 -13.29 -27.21 25.04
C ALA A 797 -12.18 -26.13 25.00
N TYR A 798 -11.59 -25.88 23.82
CA TYR A 798 -10.61 -24.80 23.61
C TYR A 798 -11.22 -23.39 23.64
N ASP A 799 -12.53 -23.21 23.45
CA ASP A 799 -13.18 -21.90 23.54
C ASP A 799 -13.04 -21.30 24.94
N VAL A 800 -13.18 -22.14 25.97
CA VAL A 800 -13.02 -21.74 27.39
C VAL A 800 -11.57 -21.35 27.67
N LEU A 801 -10.60 -22.15 27.18
CA LEU A 801 -9.18 -21.94 27.42
C LEU A 801 -8.62 -20.69 26.72
N THR A 802 -9.20 -20.30 25.59
CA THR A 802 -8.73 -19.19 24.74
C THR A 802 -9.57 -17.91 24.87
N TYR A 803 -10.61 -17.91 25.70
CA TYR A 803 -11.41 -16.73 26.02
C TYR A 803 -10.61 -15.68 26.82
N THR A 804 -10.49 -14.44 26.34
CA THR A 804 -9.93 -13.31 27.10
C THR A 804 -11.01 -12.60 27.90
N GLN A 805 -10.82 -12.52 29.22
CA GLN A 805 -11.63 -11.69 30.09
C GLN A 805 -11.39 -10.21 29.80
N THR A 806 -12.44 -9.41 29.90
CA THR A 806 -12.46 -7.97 29.63
C THR A 806 -12.92 -7.20 30.88
N LYS A 807 -13.08 -5.88 30.76
CA LYS A 807 -13.72 -5.06 31.79
C LYS A 807 -15.21 -5.41 32.00
N LEU A 808 -15.86 -6.06 31.03
CA LEU A 808 -17.21 -6.59 31.21
C LEU A 808 -17.19 -7.67 32.31
N ASP A 809 -16.31 -8.66 32.15
CA ASP A 809 -16.15 -9.81 33.05
C ASP A 809 -15.66 -9.40 34.45
N THR A 810 -14.71 -8.46 34.50
CA THR A 810 -13.97 -8.14 35.75
C THR A 810 -14.57 -7.00 36.57
N LYS A 811 -15.39 -6.12 35.96
CA LYS A 811 -16.02 -4.99 36.67
C LYS A 811 -17.54 -5.01 36.57
N LEU A 812 -18.09 -5.14 35.37
CA LEU A 812 -19.53 -5.00 35.14
C LEU A 812 -20.32 -6.22 35.63
N LEU A 813 -19.81 -7.44 35.43
CA LEU A 813 -20.49 -8.69 35.78
C LEU A 813 -20.96 -8.71 37.24
N ASN A 814 -20.06 -8.39 38.17
CA ASN A 814 -20.38 -8.34 39.61
C ASN A 814 -21.48 -7.32 39.89
N ALA A 815 -21.37 -6.09 39.35
CA ALA A 815 -22.38 -5.05 39.56
C ALA A 815 -23.77 -5.42 38.99
N ILE A 816 -23.83 -6.22 37.92
CA ILE A 816 -25.09 -6.80 37.41
C ILE A 816 -25.64 -7.85 38.39
N LEU A 817 -24.79 -8.77 38.87
CA LEU A 817 -25.16 -9.81 39.84
C LEU A 817 -25.54 -9.25 41.24
N ASP A 818 -25.01 -8.09 41.61
CA ASP A 818 -25.43 -7.32 42.79
C ASP A 818 -26.83 -6.69 42.62
N GLY A 819 -27.39 -6.68 41.40
CA GLY A 819 -28.69 -6.08 41.09
C GLY A 819 -28.65 -4.56 40.93
N THR A 820 -27.47 -3.98 40.67
CA THR A 820 -27.25 -2.52 40.52
C THR A 820 -27.95 -1.94 39.30
N PHE A 821 -28.23 -2.77 38.28
CA PHE A 821 -28.84 -2.36 37.02
C PHE A 821 -30.09 -3.18 36.71
N ARG A 822 -31.17 -2.49 36.31
CA ARG A 822 -32.41 -3.10 35.78
C ARG A 822 -32.44 -3.15 34.26
N LEU A 823 -31.80 -2.21 33.58
CA LEU A 823 -31.64 -2.25 32.13
C LEU A 823 -30.16 -2.20 31.76
N VAL A 824 -29.69 -3.22 31.04
CA VAL A 824 -28.32 -3.31 30.50
C VAL A 824 -28.38 -3.45 28.99
N ILE A 825 -27.86 -2.46 28.27
CA ILE A 825 -27.82 -2.42 26.82
C ILE A 825 -26.37 -2.54 26.36
N ILE A 826 -26.08 -3.53 25.53
CA ILE A 826 -24.75 -3.78 24.98
C ILE A 826 -24.82 -3.57 23.46
N THR A 827 -24.18 -2.51 22.97
CA THR A 827 -24.04 -2.21 21.54
C THR A 827 -22.64 -2.54 21.04
N GLY A 828 -22.52 -2.65 19.71
CA GLY A 828 -21.27 -2.98 19.02
C GLY A 828 -21.52 -3.78 17.75
N ASN A 829 -20.45 -4.15 17.07
CA ASN A 829 -20.45 -4.93 15.84
C ASN A 829 -20.63 -6.45 16.06
N ALA A 830 -20.85 -7.17 14.96
CA ALA A 830 -21.02 -8.62 14.97
C ALA A 830 -19.67 -9.33 15.14
N GLY A 831 -19.45 -9.98 16.28
CA GLY A 831 -18.16 -10.60 16.64
C GLY A 831 -17.49 -10.00 17.88
N ASP A 832 -18.08 -8.96 18.47
CA ASP A 832 -17.50 -8.27 19.63
C ASP A 832 -17.58 -9.01 20.97
N GLY A 833 -18.33 -10.10 21.06
CA GLY A 833 -18.50 -10.88 22.28
C GLY A 833 -19.77 -10.58 23.08
N LYS A 834 -20.63 -9.65 22.64
CA LYS A 834 -21.89 -9.26 23.31
C LYS A 834 -22.70 -10.46 23.84
N THR A 835 -23.07 -11.37 22.96
CA THR A 835 -23.84 -12.59 23.28
C THR A 835 -23.08 -13.58 24.18
N ALA A 836 -21.75 -13.59 24.13
CA ALA A 836 -20.94 -14.45 24.99
C ALA A 836 -20.94 -13.93 26.44
N PHE A 837 -20.86 -12.61 26.63
CA PHE A 837 -20.95 -11.98 27.95
C PHE A 837 -22.34 -12.16 28.57
N ILE A 838 -23.43 -12.00 27.80
CA ILE A 838 -24.80 -12.27 28.29
C ILE A 838 -24.93 -13.71 28.82
N LYS A 839 -24.37 -14.69 28.10
CA LYS A 839 -24.36 -16.11 28.54
C LYS A 839 -23.51 -16.35 29.79
N GLN A 840 -22.49 -15.53 30.07
CA GLN A 840 -21.76 -15.60 31.34
C GLN A 840 -22.59 -15.10 32.52
N ILE A 841 -23.36 -14.01 32.34
CA ILE A 841 -24.30 -13.50 33.36
C ILE A 841 -25.31 -14.61 33.70
N GLU A 842 -25.92 -15.22 32.67
CA GLU A 842 -26.85 -16.34 32.83
C GLU A 842 -26.22 -17.50 33.60
N ASN A 843 -25.01 -17.94 33.21
CA ASN A 843 -24.31 -19.05 33.86
C ASN A 843 -23.99 -18.82 35.35
N GLN A 844 -24.05 -17.58 35.84
CA GLN A 844 -23.82 -17.21 37.24
C GLN A 844 -25.11 -16.77 37.96
N ALA A 845 -26.25 -16.72 37.27
CA ALA A 845 -27.54 -16.35 37.82
C ALA A 845 -28.34 -17.56 38.33
N GLY A 846 -29.36 -17.30 39.15
CA GLY A 846 -30.30 -18.32 39.61
C GLY A 846 -31.39 -18.64 38.58
N ASN A 847 -32.00 -19.83 38.69
CA ASN A 847 -33.26 -20.17 38.02
C ASN A 847 -33.31 -19.91 36.50
N VAL A 848 -32.22 -20.25 35.79
CA VAL A 848 -32.08 -20.01 34.34
C VAL A 848 -32.96 -20.96 33.52
N VAL A 849 -33.88 -20.40 32.74
CA VAL A 849 -34.75 -21.09 31.78
C VAL A 849 -34.58 -20.45 30.41
N ARG A 850 -34.11 -21.22 29.41
CA ARG A 850 -33.97 -20.71 28.03
C ARG A 850 -35.33 -20.59 27.34
N LEU A 851 -35.45 -19.56 26.49
CA LEU A 851 -36.65 -19.30 25.71
C LEU A 851 -36.78 -20.28 24.53
N GLU A 852 -38.02 -20.58 24.12
CA GLU A 852 -38.32 -21.54 23.06
C GLU A 852 -37.76 -21.11 21.70
N ASN A 853 -37.82 -19.80 21.41
CA ASN A 853 -37.21 -19.12 20.25
C ASN A 853 -35.67 -19.20 20.20
N ARG A 854 -35.01 -19.69 21.27
CA ARG A 854 -33.55 -19.73 21.48
C ARG A 854 -32.84 -18.36 21.50
N ASN A 855 -33.57 -17.25 21.47
CA ASN A 855 -33.04 -15.87 21.45
C ASN A 855 -32.99 -15.22 22.85
N GLY A 856 -32.69 -16.00 23.89
CA GLY A 856 -32.49 -15.50 25.25
C GLY A 856 -32.79 -16.52 26.33
N ALA A 857 -32.83 -16.03 27.57
CA ALA A 857 -33.20 -16.77 28.76
C ALA A 857 -33.93 -15.86 29.76
N ARG A 858 -34.77 -16.48 30.59
CA ARG A 858 -35.29 -15.90 31.83
C ARG A 858 -34.48 -16.45 32.99
N PHE A 859 -34.08 -15.60 33.92
CA PHE A 859 -33.28 -15.98 35.10
C PHE A 859 -33.53 -15.00 36.25
N GLU A 860 -32.97 -15.28 37.42
CA GLU A 860 -33.16 -14.46 38.62
C GLU A 860 -31.83 -13.98 39.21
N ILE A 861 -31.81 -12.70 39.57
CA ILE A 861 -30.72 -12.06 40.30
C ILE A 861 -31.34 -11.34 41.50
N ASN A 862 -30.89 -11.68 42.72
CA ASN A 862 -31.35 -11.09 43.99
C ASN A 862 -32.89 -10.99 44.11
N GLY A 863 -33.60 -12.04 43.69
CA GLY A 863 -35.06 -12.13 43.75
C GLY A 863 -35.83 -11.33 42.69
N VAL A 864 -35.14 -10.74 41.72
CA VAL A 864 -35.73 -10.04 40.57
C VAL A 864 -35.57 -10.86 39.30
N THR A 865 -36.64 -11.02 38.54
CA THR A 865 -36.64 -11.74 37.26
C THR A 865 -36.03 -10.88 36.15
N TYR A 866 -34.98 -11.39 35.52
CA TYR A 866 -34.34 -10.82 34.33
C TYR A 866 -34.75 -11.60 33.07
N LEU A 867 -34.77 -10.91 31.94
CA LEU A 867 -34.92 -11.48 30.61
C LEU A 867 -33.77 -10.99 29.72
N SER A 868 -33.03 -11.92 29.13
CA SER A 868 -32.00 -11.60 28.14
C SER A 868 -32.55 -11.66 26.70
N ASN A 869 -31.93 -10.90 25.80
CA ASN A 869 -32.06 -11.03 24.35
C ASN A 869 -30.65 -11.09 23.74
N TYR A 870 -30.37 -12.13 22.96
CA TYR A 870 -29.03 -12.40 22.40
C TYR A 870 -28.71 -11.64 21.12
N ASP A 871 -29.74 -11.26 20.37
CA ASP A 871 -29.68 -10.57 19.08
C ASP A 871 -30.99 -9.79 18.84
N GLY A 872 -30.98 -8.51 19.23
CA GLY A 872 -32.09 -7.57 18.99
C GLY A 872 -32.29 -7.17 17.52
N SER A 873 -31.78 -7.95 16.57
CA SER A 873 -31.97 -7.76 15.13
C SER A 873 -32.56 -8.96 14.38
N GLN A 874 -32.79 -10.10 15.04
CA GLN A 874 -33.45 -11.26 14.40
C GLN A 874 -34.97 -11.14 14.40
N ASP A 875 -35.58 -11.59 13.30
CA ASP A 875 -37.02 -11.83 13.22
C ASP A 875 -37.38 -13.10 14.00
N GLU A 876 -38.52 -13.10 14.70
CA GLU A 876 -39.03 -14.25 15.44
C GLU A 876 -40.42 -14.65 14.93
N ASP A 877 -40.68 -15.96 14.89
CA ASP A 877 -41.83 -16.62 14.26
C ASP A 877 -43.14 -15.79 14.25
N GLU A 878 -43.54 -15.38 13.04
CA GLU A 878 -44.79 -14.67 12.71
C GLU A 878 -45.00 -13.26 13.33
N ARG A 879 -44.00 -12.64 13.99
CA ARG A 879 -44.11 -11.27 14.54
C ARG A 879 -43.18 -10.26 13.87
N ALA A 880 -43.60 -8.99 13.83
CA ALA A 880 -42.76 -7.92 13.31
C ALA A 880 -41.66 -7.55 14.32
N ASN A 881 -40.41 -7.46 13.85
CA ASN A 881 -39.19 -7.24 14.65
C ASN A 881 -39.28 -6.07 15.67
N ASN A 882 -39.97 -4.97 15.32
CA ASN A 882 -40.20 -3.83 16.21
C ASN A 882 -41.13 -4.16 17.40
N GLU A 883 -42.09 -5.08 17.24
CA GLU A 883 -43.01 -5.50 18.31
C GLU A 883 -42.27 -6.29 19.39
N VAL A 884 -41.30 -7.13 18.99
CA VAL A 884 -40.45 -7.90 19.91
C VAL A 884 -39.60 -6.97 20.78
N LEU A 885 -39.01 -5.92 20.19
CA LEU A 885 -38.29 -4.89 20.94
C LEU A 885 -39.23 -4.05 21.82
N ALA A 886 -40.42 -3.69 21.33
CA ALA A 886 -41.42 -2.97 22.13
C ALA A 886 -41.85 -3.77 23.37
N ASP A 887 -42.21 -5.05 23.23
CA ASP A 887 -42.55 -5.95 24.35
C ASP A 887 -41.35 -6.13 25.31
N PHE A 888 -40.12 -6.19 24.80
CA PHE A 888 -38.91 -6.32 25.61
C PHE A 888 -38.66 -5.08 26.48
N PHE A 889 -38.73 -3.88 25.89
CA PHE A 889 -38.47 -2.60 26.57
C PHE A 889 -39.66 -2.06 27.37
N ARG A 890 -40.88 -2.57 27.16
CA ARG A 890 -42.14 -2.14 27.80
C ARG A 890 -42.07 -1.83 29.31
N PRO A 891 -41.34 -2.56 30.18
CA PRO A 891 -41.24 -2.21 31.61
C PRO A 891 -40.55 -0.87 31.90
N PHE A 892 -39.88 -0.27 30.92
CA PHE A 892 -39.14 1.00 31.01
C PHE A 892 -39.82 2.15 30.25
N GLU A 893 -41.04 1.93 29.76
CA GLU A 893 -41.87 2.94 29.11
C GLU A 893 -42.15 4.11 30.08
N ASN A 894 -41.74 5.33 29.70
CA ASN A 894 -41.88 6.57 30.48
C ASN A 894 -41.27 6.53 31.92
N ILE A 895 -40.31 5.65 32.20
CA ILE A 895 -39.63 5.56 33.50
C ILE A 895 -38.41 6.50 33.56
N THR A 896 -38.30 7.30 34.63
CA THR A 896 -37.14 8.17 34.91
C THR A 896 -36.14 7.57 35.92
N ASN A 897 -36.56 6.61 36.73
CA ASN A 897 -35.70 5.87 37.68
C ASN A 897 -35.79 4.37 37.37
N PHE A 898 -34.82 3.87 36.61
CA PHE A 898 -34.76 2.48 36.14
C PHE A 898 -34.68 1.48 37.30
N GLN A 899 -34.09 1.86 38.46
CA GLN A 899 -33.96 0.99 39.62
C GLN A 899 -35.31 0.64 40.29
N SER A 900 -36.35 1.46 40.07
CA SER A 900 -37.70 1.23 40.60
C SER A 900 -38.48 0.10 39.88
N VAL A 901 -37.95 -0.41 38.77
CA VAL A 901 -38.61 -1.46 37.97
C VAL A 901 -38.37 -2.83 38.61
N ASN A 902 -39.45 -3.56 38.90
CA ASN A 902 -39.44 -4.89 39.52
C ASN A 902 -39.05 -6.03 38.57
N GLN A 903 -38.44 -5.72 37.43
CA GLN A 903 -37.95 -6.68 36.42
C GLN A 903 -36.65 -6.16 35.81
N GLY A 904 -35.79 -7.08 35.38
CA GLY A 904 -34.55 -6.78 34.67
C GLY A 904 -34.61 -7.12 33.18
N ARG A 905 -33.78 -6.43 32.38
CA ARG A 905 -33.59 -6.65 30.94
C ARG A 905 -32.11 -6.51 30.56
N ILE A 906 -31.61 -7.45 29.77
CA ILE A 906 -30.23 -7.41 29.23
C ILE A 906 -30.27 -7.71 27.73
N ILE A 907 -29.77 -6.80 26.88
CA ILE A 907 -29.87 -6.96 25.43
C ILE A 907 -28.53 -6.73 24.72
N ALA A 908 -28.23 -7.59 23.74
CA ALA A 908 -27.21 -7.36 22.73
C ALA A 908 -27.87 -6.90 21.43
N ILE A 909 -27.53 -5.70 20.96
CA ILE A 909 -28.14 -5.09 19.76
C ILE A 909 -27.09 -4.34 18.93
N ASN A 910 -27.41 -4.02 17.68
CA ASN A 910 -26.63 -3.10 16.86
C ASN A 910 -27.00 -1.65 17.24
N GLU A 911 -26.02 -0.75 17.27
CA GLU A 911 -26.19 0.67 17.61
C GLU A 911 -27.23 1.35 16.71
N GLY A 912 -27.09 1.23 15.38
CA GLY A 912 -28.06 1.80 14.44
C GLY A 912 -29.48 1.24 14.63
N ARG A 913 -29.59 -0.09 14.79
CA ARG A 913 -30.89 -0.76 14.99
C ARG A 913 -31.61 -0.31 16.27
N LEU A 914 -30.85 -0.03 17.34
CA LEU A 914 -31.38 0.50 18.59
C LEU A 914 -31.93 1.92 18.41
N ILE A 915 -31.19 2.78 17.70
CA ILE A 915 -31.59 4.15 17.39
C ILE A 915 -32.84 4.14 16.49
N ASP A 916 -32.84 3.35 15.41
CA ASP A 916 -33.99 3.21 14.49
C ASP A 916 -35.27 2.79 15.24
N PHE A 917 -35.15 1.84 16.18
CA PHE A 917 -36.28 1.37 16.99
C PHE A 917 -36.80 2.47 17.94
N LEU A 918 -35.91 3.20 18.61
CA LEU A 918 -36.30 4.24 19.57
C LEU A 918 -36.90 5.47 18.89
N GLN A 919 -36.35 5.89 17.75
CA GLN A 919 -36.89 7.00 16.94
C GLN A 919 -38.26 6.67 16.33
N SER A 920 -38.51 5.41 15.96
CA SER A 920 -39.83 4.97 15.46
C SER A 920 -40.85 4.69 16.56
N SER A 921 -40.43 4.57 17.83
CA SER A 921 -41.28 4.19 18.97
C SER A 921 -41.49 5.34 19.94
N GLY A 922 -42.46 6.21 19.64
CA GLY A 922 -42.78 7.43 20.41
C GLY A 922 -43.17 7.24 21.90
N ASN A 923 -43.21 6.00 22.39
CA ASN A 923 -43.44 5.66 23.79
C ASN A 923 -42.14 5.65 24.64
N PHE A 924 -40.95 5.65 24.01
CA PHE A 924 -39.66 5.53 24.69
C PHE A 924 -38.79 6.80 24.63
N ASN A 925 -39.39 7.97 24.36
CA ASN A 925 -38.68 9.25 24.12
C ASN A 925 -37.63 9.60 25.19
N HIS A 926 -37.89 9.33 26.48
CA HIS A 926 -36.92 9.59 27.54
C HIS A 926 -35.66 8.70 27.42
N LEU A 927 -35.85 7.41 27.12
CA LEU A 927 -34.76 6.46 26.89
C LEU A 927 -34.00 6.77 25.60
N SER A 928 -34.69 7.22 24.53
CA SER A 928 -34.04 7.73 23.31
C SER A 928 -33.11 8.88 23.65
N ASN A 929 -33.62 9.94 24.29
CA ASN A 929 -32.81 11.12 24.62
C ASN A 929 -31.56 10.79 25.47
N ILE A 930 -31.64 9.82 26.39
CA ILE A 930 -30.49 9.35 27.17
C ILE A 930 -29.46 8.63 26.27
N ILE A 931 -29.92 7.74 25.39
CA ILE A 931 -29.08 6.96 24.48
C ILE A 931 -28.42 7.87 23.43
N ASP A 932 -29.19 8.78 22.83
CA ASP A 932 -28.73 9.78 21.88
C ASP A 932 -27.66 10.69 22.51
N HIS A 933 -27.89 11.17 23.74
CA HIS A 933 -26.90 11.95 24.49
C HIS A 933 -25.64 11.14 24.87
N TYR A 934 -25.80 9.86 25.23
CA TYR A 934 -24.68 8.98 25.56
C TYR A 934 -23.79 8.69 24.34
N PHE A 935 -24.38 8.41 23.17
CA PHE A 935 -23.60 8.20 21.94
C PHE A 935 -23.01 9.49 21.37
N TYR A 936 -23.73 10.62 21.44
CA TYR A 936 -23.21 11.92 21.00
C TYR A 936 -21.94 12.34 21.76
N ASN A 937 -21.85 12.03 23.06
CA ASN A 937 -20.68 12.33 23.88
C ASN A 937 -19.65 11.18 23.92
N GLU A 938 -19.63 10.28 22.93
CA GLU A 938 -18.70 9.14 22.84
C GLU A 938 -18.64 8.31 24.15
N GLY A 939 -19.79 8.11 24.81
CA GLY A 939 -19.91 7.37 26.06
C GLY A 939 -19.49 8.11 27.34
N HIS A 940 -19.11 9.39 27.25
CA HIS A 940 -18.72 10.25 28.38
C HIS A 940 -19.90 10.96 29.07
N ALA A 941 -21.10 10.37 29.07
CA ALA A 941 -22.29 10.89 29.74
C ALA A 941 -22.63 10.08 31.01
N GLU A 942 -23.09 10.75 32.07
CA GLU A 942 -23.63 10.07 33.26
C GLU A 942 -24.98 9.41 32.94
N LEU A 943 -25.12 8.14 33.32
CA LEU A 943 -26.36 7.38 33.12
C LEU A 943 -27.26 7.40 34.36
N PRO A 944 -28.59 7.48 34.21
CA PRO A 944 -29.53 7.38 35.32
C PRO A 944 -29.38 6.07 36.13
N GLN A 945 -29.68 6.14 37.42
CA GLN A 945 -29.56 5.00 38.33
C GLN A 945 -30.41 3.81 37.85
N GLY A 946 -29.77 2.64 37.74
CA GLY A 946 -30.39 1.40 37.27
C GLY A 946 -30.27 1.15 35.76
N LEU A 947 -29.72 2.10 34.98
CA LEU A 947 -29.40 1.94 33.56
C LEU A 947 -27.89 1.77 33.35
N MET A 948 -27.50 0.84 32.48
CA MET A 948 -26.14 0.71 31.97
C MET A 948 -26.18 0.54 30.45
N ILE A 949 -25.39 1.36 29.75
CA ILE A 949 -25.16 1.27 28.30
C ILE A 949 -23.67 1.01 28.10
N ILE A 950 -23.32 0.03 27.27
CA ILE A 950 -21.93 -0.22 26.86
C ILE A 950 -21.85 -0.22 25.34
N ASN A 951 -21.07 0.72 24.78
CA ASN A 951 -20.74 0.69 23.36
C ASN A 951 -19.36 0.03 23.14
N LEU A 952 -19.35 -1.20 22.62
CA LEU A 952 -18.10 -1.90 22.30
C LEU A 952 -17.38 -1.32 21.07
N ASN A 953 -18.04 -0.48 20.26
CA ASN A 953 -17.39 0.21 19.13
C ASN A 953 -16.29 1.18 19.59
N LEU A 954 -16.39 1.71 20.82
CA LEU A 954 -15.46 2.68 21.40
C LEU A 954 -14.23 2.04 22.08
N ARG A 955 -14.17 0.70 22.18
CA ARG A 955 -13.07 0.02 22.89
C ARG A 955 -11.79 0.02 22.04
N SER A 956 -10.64 0.18 22.69
CA SER A 956 -9.34 -0.13 22.07
C SER A 956 -8.94 -1.58 22.32
N VAL A 957 -8.51 -2.28 21.27
CA VAL A 957 -7.95 -3.64 21.37
C VAL A 957 -6.43 -3.66 21.59
N SER A 958 -5.75 -2.53 21.38
CA SER A 958 -4.28 -2.39 21.42
C SER A 958 -3.76 -1.40 22.48
N ALA A 959 -4.66 -0.78 23.26
CA ALA A 959 -4.28 0.00 24.44
C ALA A 959 -3.98 -0.91 25.63
N SER A 960 -3.02 -0.52 26.46
CA SER A 960 -2.70 -1.12 27.75
C SER A 960 -2.92 -0.07 28.85
N GLU A 961 -3.44 -0.49 30.00
CA GLU A 961 -3.58 0.36 31.19
C GLU A 961 -2.56 -0.08 32.26
N GLU A 962 -2.34 0.72 33.30
CA GLU A 962 -1.43 0.34 34.38
C GLU A 962 -1.83 -1.01 35.00
N GLY A 963 -0.95 -2.00 34.89
CA GLY A 963 -1.19 -3.37 35.37
C GLY A 963 -2.09 -4.25 34.49
N VAL A 964 -2.57 -3.78 33.32
CA VAL A 964 -3.46 -4.55 32.43
C VAL A 964 -2.93 -4.56 30.99
N GLU A 965 -2.58 -5.74 30.49
CA GLU A 965 -2.17 -5.96 29.10
C GLU A 965 -3.28 -5.62 28.09
N SER A 966 -2.90 -5.31 26.85
CA SER A 966 -3.87 -5.10 25.77
C SER A 966 -4.67 -6.38 25.45
N LEU A 967 -5.89 -6.23 24.94
CA LEU A 967 -6.71 -7.37 24.53
C LEU A 967 -6.03 -8.20 23.45
N PHE A 968 -5.28 -7.56 22.55
CA PHE A 968 -4.49 -8.21 21.52
C PHE A 968 -3.33 -9.04 22.09
N ARG A 969 -2.53 -8.47 23.00
CA ARG A 969 -1.44 -9.18 23.69
C ARG A 969 -1.96 -10.36 24.50
N SER A 970 -3.05 -10.15 25.25
CA SER A 970 -3.72 -11.21 26.01
C SER A 970 -4.21 -12.34 25.10
N GLN A 971 -4.80 -12.02 23.94
CA GLN A 971 -5.24 -13.02 22.97
C GLN A 971 -4.07 -13.80 22.34
N ILE A 972 -2.97 -13.13 21.98
CA ILE A 972 -1.76 -13.83 21.51
C ILE A 972 -1.29 -14.82 22.59
N LYS A 973 -1.04 -14.34 23.81
CA LYS A 973 -0.53 -15.20 24.89
C LYS A 973 -1.47 -16.36 25.23
N LYS A 974 -2.79 -16.19 25.11
CA LYS A 974 -3.74 -17.31 25.28
C LYS A 974 -3.74 -18.30 24.11
N LEU A 975 -3.57 -17.85 22.87
CA LEU A 975 -3.52 -18.73 21.70
C LEU A 975 -2.16 -19.44 21.54
N THR A 976 -1.07 -18.88 22.07
CA THR A 976 0.27 -19.47 22.02
C THR A 976 0.64 -20.30 23.25
N ARG A 977 -0.19 -20.33 24.30
CA ARG A 977 0.01 -21.10 25.55
C ARG A 977 0.57 -22.50 25.31
N THR A 978 1.74 -22.79 25.88
CA THR A 978 2.57 -23.97 25.54
C THR A 978 1.85 -25.30 25.78
N GLU A 979 0.89 -25.34 26.70
CA GLU A 979 0.08 -26.52 27.01
C GLU A 979 -0.81 -26.94 25.83
N LEU A 980 -1.28 -25.98 25.03
CA LEU A 980 -2.13 -26.19 23.85
C LEU A 980 -1.35 -26.78 22.67
N TRP A 981 -0.03 -26.58 22.64
CA TRP A 981 0.85 -26.95 21.53
C TRP A 981 1.67 -28.23 21.79
N THR A 982 1.35 -28.96 22.85
CA THR A 982 2.05 -30.20 23.25
C THR A 982 2.10 -31.26 22.15
N GLN A 983 1.04 -31.42 21.34
CA GLN A 983 1.03 -32.33 20.18
C GLN A 983 2.07 -31.95 19.10
N CYS A 984 2.46 -30.68 19.01
CA CYS A 984 3.48 -30.22 18.07
C CYS A 984 4.91 -30.46 18.59
N ALA A 985 5.08 -30.83 19.86
CA ALA A 985 6.39 -31.14 20.45
C ALA A 985 7.03 -32.39 19.80
N ASP A 986 6.23 -33.43 19.61
CA ASP A 986 6.65 -34.75 19.09
C ASP A 986 6.36 -34.92 17.58
N CYS A 987 6.05 -33.83 16.87
CA CYS A 987 5.70 -33.86 15.45
C CYS A 987 6.96 -34.05 14.57
N ALA A 988 6.91 -34.97 13.60
CA ALA A 988 8.02 -35.24 12.67
C ALA A 988 8.46 -34.03 11.82
N LEU A 989 7.60 -33.01 11.64
CA LEU A 989 7.93 -31.78 10.93
C LEU A 989 8.40 -30.63 11.84
N ALA A 990 8.54 -30.89 13.15
CA ALA A 990 8.79 -29.89 14.19
C ALA A 990 9.88 -28.85 13.85
N GLU A 991 11.02 -29.29 13.35
CA GLU A 991 12.21 -28.45 13.10
C GLU A 991 12.05 -27.52 11.89
N GLN A 992 11.12 -27.82 10.99
CA GLN A 992 10.86 -27.06 9.75
C GLN A 992 9.45 -26.47 9.71
N CYS A 993 8.65 -26.67 10.77
CA CYS A 993 7.27 -26.22 10.84
C CYS A 993 7.20 -24.75 11.24
N PHE A 994 6.87 -23.88 10.28
CA PHE A 994 6.69 -22.44 10.49
C PHE A 994 5.63 -22.12 11.57
N ILE A 995 4.61 -22.96 11.75
CA ILE A 995 3.61 -22.79 12.82
C ILE A 995 4.25 -22.94 14.21
N ARG A 996 5.09 -23.98 14.39
CA ARG A 996 5.84 -24.19 15.64
C ARG A 996 6.88 -23.08 15.86
N TYR A 997 7.53 -22.62 14.79
CA TYR A 997 8.42 -21.45 14.84
C TYR A 997 7.67 -20.20 15.34
N ASN A 998 6.55 -19.83 14.71
CA ASN A 998 5.73 -18.67 15.08
C ASN A 998 5.26 -18.71 16.54
N VAL A 999 4.75 -19.87 16.99
CA VAL A 999 4.33 -20.08 18.39
C VAL A 999 5.50 -19.92 19.36
N ASN A 1000 6.66 -20.53 19.05
CA ASN A 1000 7.85 -20.41 19.88
C ASN A 1000 8.35 -18.95 19.93
N THR A 1001 8.41 -18.25 18.79
CA THR A 1001 8.80 -16.83 18.74
C THR A 1001 7.87 -15.93 19.54
N LEU A 1002 6.55 -16.14 19.51
CA LEU A 1002 5.59 -15.34 20.28
C LEU A 1002 5.61 -15.65 21.79
N ASN A 1003 6.06 -16.85 22.17
CA ASN A 1003 6.31 -17.23 23.56
C ASN A 1003 7.69 -16.82 24.07
N ASP A 1004 8.68 -16.62 23.18
CA ASP A 1004 10.04 -16.23 23.55
C ASP A 1004 10.03 -14.94 24.40
N SER A 1005 10.74 -14.99 25.52
CA SER A 1005 10.71 -13.93 26.53
C SER A 1005 11.39 -12.64 26.05
N ALA A 1006 12.35 -12.73 25.12
CA ALA A 1006 13.07 -11.61 24.53
C ALA A 1006 12.41 -11.13 23.21
N ALA A 1007 12.33 -12.01 22.22
CA ALA A 1007 11.84 -11.70 20.88
C ALA A 1007 10.31 -11.53 20.84
N GLY A 1008 9.56 -12.38 21.54
CA GLY A 1008 8.10 -12.40 21.47
C GLY A 1008 7.46 -11.12 21.97
N ASN A 1009 8.00 -10.52 23.03
CA ASN A 1009 7.50 -9.26 23.57
C ASN A 1009 7.62 -8.09 22.58
N GLU A 1010 8.74 -8.04 21.84
CA GLU A 1010 9.02 -7.01 20.84
C GLU A 1010 8.23 -7.27 19.54
N VAL A 1011 8.09 -8.52 19.11
CA VAL A 1011 7.21 -8.90 17.98
C VAL A 1011 5.76 -8.50 18.27
N ILE A 1012 5.23 -8.85 19.46
CA ILE A 1012 3.87 -8.46 19.87
C ILE A 1012 3.73 -6.93 19.90
N LYS A 1013 4.72 -6.20 20.43
CA LYS A 1013 4.71 -4.72 20.48
C LYS A 1013 4.65 -4.09 19.09
N ARG A 1014 5.36 -4.66 18.10
CA ARG A 1014 5.29 -4.21 16.69
C ARG A 1014 3.93 -4.51 16.06
N MET A 1015 3.36 -5.67 16.35
CA MET A 1015 2.01 -6.03 15.89
C MET A 1015 0.92 -5.15 16.56
N GLU A 1016 1.07 -4.79 17.85
CA GLU A 1016 0.22 -3.82 18.54
C GLU A 1016 0.23 -2.45 17.84
N TRP A 1017 1.39 -2.00 17.34
CA TRP A 1017 1.51 -0.78 16.54
C TRP A 1017 0.79 -0.86 15.18
N LEU A 1018 0.84 -2.00 14.49
CA LEU A 1018 0.07 -2.20 13.25
C LEU A 1018 -1.44 -2.12 13.51
N VAL A 1019 -1.93 -2.85 14.52
CA VAL A 1019 -3.33 -2.84 14.96
C VAL A 1019 -3.78 -1.43 15.36
N ARG A 1020 -2.94 -0.69 16.08
CA ARG A 1020 -3.20 0.70 16.50
C ARG A 1020 -3.22 1.67 15.30
N THR A 1021 -2.37 1.45 14.29
CA THR A 1021 -2.36 2.25 13.06
C THR A 1021 -3.68 2.13 12.29
N ILE A 1022 -4.24 0.92 12.19
CA ILE A 1022 -5.57 0.69 11.59
C ILE A 1022 -6.65 1.47 12.36
N SER A 1023 -6.61 1.43 13.71
CA SER A 1023 -7.55 2.19 14.55
C SER A 1023 -7.44 3.71 14.33
N TYR A 1024 -6.23 4.26 14.24
CA TYR A 1024 -6.02 5.69 14.02
C TYR A 1024 -6.43 6.17 12.62
N LYS A 1025 -6.24 5.33 11.59
CA LYS A 1025 -6.70 5.63 10.22
C LYS A 1025 -8.23 5.61 10.07
N ARG A 1026 -8.96 5.09 11.06
CA ARG A 1026 -10.44 4.92 11.05
C ARG A 1026 -10.95 4.08 9.85
N GLU A 1027 -10.09 3.28 9.23
CA GLU A 1027 -10.40 2.44 8.06
C GLU A 1027 -11.31 1.24 8.43
N LEU A 1028 -11.14 0.69 9.64
CA LEU A 1028 -11.84 -0.51 10.11
C LEU A 1028 -12.02 -0.51 11.64
N HIS A 1029 -13.21 -0.85 12.13
CA HIS A 1029 -13.40 -1.23 13.53
C HIS A 1029 -13.03 -2.71 13.72
N ILE A 1030 -12.06 -2.99 14.59
CA ILE A 1030 -11.50 -4.34 14.78
C ILE A 1030 -12.30 -5.09 15.87
N THR A 1031 -13.11 -6.06 15.48
CA THR A 1031 -13.86 -6.89 16.44
C THR A 1031 -12.96 -7.94 17.10
N MET A 1032 -13.39 -8.52 18.22
CA MET A 1032 -12.67 -9.66 18.84
C MET A 1032 -12.62 -10.89 17.91
N ARG A 1033 -13.58 -11.05 16.99
CA ARG A 1033 -13.52 -12.07 15.94
C ARG A 1033 -12.40 -11.78 14.94
N ASP A 1034 -12.29 -10.54 14.47
CA ASP A 1034 -11.24 -10.16 13.51
C ASP A 1034 -9.86 -10.27 14.14
N LEU A 1035 -9.74 -9.89 15.41
CA LEU A 1035 -8.53 -10.05 16.22
C LEU A 1035 -8.09 -11.52 16.30
N ARG A 1036 -9.02 -12.43 16.63
CA ARG A 1036 -8.77 -13.89 16.68
C ARG A 1036 -8.45 -14.47 15.32
N SER A 1037 -9.15 -14.03 14.26
CA SER A 1037 -8.92 -14.45 12.88
C SER A 1037 -7.54 -13.99 12.37
N PHE A 1038 -7.11 -12.78 12.71
CA PHE A 1038 -5.79 -12.25 12.37
C PHE A 1038 -4.67 -12.97 13.11
N ILE A 1039 -4.79 -13.21 14.41
CA ILE A 1039 -3.79 -13.97 15.19
C ILE A 1039 -3.72 -15.42 14.69
N ALA A 1040 -4.87 -16.06 14.42
CA ALA A 1040 -4.90 -17.41 13.86
C ALA A 1040 -4.20 -17.49 12.49
N TYR A 1041 -4.48 -16.52 11.60
CA TYR A 1041 -3.78 -16.41 10.32
C TYR A 1041 -2.27 -16.26 10.53
N MET A 1042 -1.82 -15.26 11.30
CA MET A 1042 -0.40 -14.98 11.58
C MET A 1042 0.37 -16.18 12.18
N ILE A 1043 -0.31 -17.08 12.87
CA ILE A 1043 0.32 -18.29 13.41
C ILE A 1043 0.33 -19.42 12.38
N SER A 1044 -0.74 -19.61 11.59
CA SER A 1044 -0.94 -20.79 10.72
C SER A 1044 -0.77 -20.56 9.21
N ARG A 1045 -0.47 -19.34 8.77
CA ARG A 1045 -0.32 -18.91 7.36
C ARG A 1045 0.82 -17.91 7.17
#